data_AF-A0A662YBG0-F1
#
_entry.id   AF-A0A662YBG0-F1
#
_cell.length_a   1.000
_cell.length_b   1.000
_cell.length_c   1.000
_cell.angle_alpha   90.00
_cell.angle_beta   90.00
_cell.angle_gamma   90.00
#
_symmetry.space_group_name_H-M   'P 1'
#
loop_
_entity.id
_entity.type
_entity.pdbx_description
1 polymer ?
#
loop_
_entity_poly.entity_id
_entity_poly.type
_entity_poly.pdbx_seq_one_letter_code
_entity_poly.pdbx_strand_id
1 'polypeptide(L)'
;MQQARSVPAPSGPLTRPLVVEQYPLLAAARVVSRYCLPEGELTDVTRLLDAFLDEFSCKWTLAESYKQTSSLRLMQYIAARHPAAEMDPFYGRWVFNAATKLVTSRGDLAALQWLAESYLPDAFMTAAVEGAATNGYLSILEWLFERHGDRCYWGGIELCGALENNHAEVVTWLRMHTGLRAQCVSMVLRSAAQAGNLGVVQWLCEEYNADAADAFEHAQLRRQWATARWLLANCALPTESIIWDAAAADGALSYMQFAHSCFPHAVALWPPPAVAAAANGHLDVLQWLYSELGVALIEEVIAKAAENGHLDVVKWLHFKGCKGGTWTMDGAVQYGHFEILRWLHDNLSEGCTEMAMARAANNGRLDIVQWLHTNRTEGCTTMAMDLAAQNNCMETVQWLHEHRSEGCTNAAMDGAAEAGHLEMVQWLHTHRKEGCTTDAMDGAAGGGHLDVVKWLHANRSEGCTTWAMDRAAASGRLEVVKWLHENRREGCTAEAMNVAAINGRLHVVKWLHENRSEGCGVNTMAHAAENDHLEIVKFLHKNRSEVDARLAMTQAIHWDRFGVALYLREEGVEGFAFDDDAVLRRLSWEMAEWLTANYAEQVNGCTLEVPSWDWRFNEGCGQINLQPVRRTEDYAYWKCASAALRLGTP
;
A
#
# COMPACT_ATOMS: atom_id res chain seq x y z
N MET A 1 9.04 34.38 -59.94
CA MET A 1 8.58 34.57 -61.33
C MET A 1 7.48 33.57 -61.62
N GLN A 2 6.40 34.07 -62.23
CA GLN A 2 5.32 33.41 -63.00
C GLN A 2 5.73 32.04 -63.62
N GLN A 3 4.87 31.04 -63.89
CA GLN A 3 3.46 31.04 -64.29
C GLN A 3 2.93 29.58 -64.39
N ALA A 4 1.63 29.41 -64.11
CA ALA A 4 0.60 28.61 -64.81
C ALA A 4 0.79 27.11 -65.15
N ARG A 5 -0.22 26.31 -64.77
CA ARG A 5 -1.00 25.38 -65.64
C ARG A 5 -2.17 24.79 -64.84
N SER A 6 -3.38 25.31 -65.03
CA SER A 6 -4.45 24.79 -65.92
C SER A 6 -5.26 23.64 -65.30
N VAL A 7 -6.48 23.98 -64.90
CA VAL A 7 -7.58 23.09 -64.51
C VAL A 7 -8.10 22.30 -65.72
N PRO A 8 -8.41 21.00 -65.59
CA PRO A 8 -9.46 20.36 -66.37
C PRO A 8 -10.74 20.21 -65.54
N ALA A 9 -11.87 20.63 -66.11
CA ALA A 9 -13.22 20.40 -65.59
C ALA A 9 -13.79 19.06 -66.12
N PRO A 10 -14.98 18.60 -65.69
CA PRO A 10 -15.18 17.41 -64.88
C PRO A 10 -15.68 16.20 -65.68
N SER A 11 -15.29 14.98 -65.27
CA SER A 11 -16.02 13.76 -65.59
C SER A 11 -17.06 13.47 -64.52
N GLY A 12 -18.26 13.06 -64.95
CA GLY A 12 -19.51 12.97 -64.18
C GLY A 12 -19.53 11.99 -63.00
N PRO A 13 -20.70 11.86 -62.36
CA PRO A 13 -20.81 11.49 -60.95
C PRO A 13 -20.56 10.00 -60.74
N LEU A 14 -19.44 9.68 -60.10
CA LEU A 14 -19.32 8.42 -59.37
C LEU A 14 -20.03 8.60 -58.03
N THR A 15 -21.32 8.28 -58.01
CA THR A 15 -22.08 8.06 -56.78
C THR A 15 -21.49 6.87 -56.03
N ARG A 16 -20.44 7.12 -55.24
CA ARG A 16 -20.15 6.29 -54.08
C ARG A 16 -21.18 6.67 -53.02
N PRO A 17 -21.98 5.72 -52.51
CA PRO A 17 -22.80 5.99 -51.33
C PRO A 17 -21.84 6.45 -50.23
N LEU A 18 -22.09 7.64 -49.68
CA LEU A 18 -21.54 8.00 -48.38
C LEU A 18 -22.07 6.94 -47.42
N VAL A 19 -21.20 5.99 -47.05
CA VAL A 19 -21.42 5.20 -45.84
C VAL A 19 -21.42 6.24 -44.73
N VAL A 20 -22.62 6.63 -44.31
CA VAL A 20 -22.81 7.40 -43.10
C VAL A 20 -22.37 6.45 -42.00
N GLU A 21 -21.11 6.53 -41.61
CA GLU A 21 -20.70 6.06 -40.28
C GLU A 21 -21.66 6.76 -39.33
N GLN A 22 -22.58 5.98 -38.76
CA GLN A 22 -23.43 6.43 -37.66
C GLN A 22 -22.47 6.73 -36.51
N TYR A 23 -21.97 7.96 -36.46
CA TYR A 23 -21.42 8.49 -35.23
C TYR A 23 -22.50 8.28 -34.17
N PRO A 24 -22.18 7.67 -33.02
CA PRO A 24 -23.16 7.47 -31.98
C PRO A 24 -23.82 8.82 -31.69
N LEU A 25 -25.16 8.84 -31.72
CA LEU A 25 -25.95 9.99 -31.33
C LEU A 25 -25.40 10.50 -29.99
N LEU A 26 -24.98 11.76 -29.94
CA LEU A 26 -24.48 12.40 -28.72
C LEU A 26 -25.63 12.44 -27.69
N ALA A 27 -25.81 11.36 -26.94
CA ALA A 27 -26.96 11.17 -26.05
C ALA A 27 -26.85 12.00 -24.76
N ALA A 28 -25.64 12.42 -24.41
CA ALA A 28 -25.38 13.32 -23.29
C ALA A 28 -24.11 14.14 -23.57
N ALA A 29 -24.17 15.44 -23.30
CA ALA A 29 -23.01 16.31 -23.21
C ALA A 29 -22.92 16.78 -21.75
N ARG A 30 -21.84 16.45 -21.05
CA ARG A 30 -21.60 17.00 -19.72
C ARG A 30 -20.95 18.37 -19.90
N VAL A 31 -21.73 19.42 -19.66
CA VAL A 31 -21.23 20.80 -19.67
C VAL A 31 -20.66 21.09 -18.29
N VAL A 32 -19.39 21.48 -18.24
CA VAL A 32 -18.72 21.90 -17.00
C VAL A 32 -18.29 23.34 -17.19
N SER A 33 -18.67 24.22 -16.26
CA SER A 33 -18.20 25.60 -16.31
C SER A 33 -16.72 25.67 -15.95
N ARG A 34 -15.98 26.51 -16.69
CA ARG A 34 -14.55 26.75 -16.44
C ARG A 34 -14.27 27.73 -15.28
N TYR A 35 -15.32 28.41 -14.80
CA TYR A 35 -15.29 29.43 -13.76
C TYR A 35 -16.63 29.43 -13.00
N CYS A 36 -16.66 29.90 -11.76
CA CYS A 36 -17.94 30.22 -11.11
C CYS A 36 -18.66 31.27 -11.95
N LEU A 37 -19.95 31.08 -12.20
CA LEU A 37 -20.72 32.07 -12.92
C LEU A 37 -20.80 33.37 -12.09
N PRO A 38 -20.52 34.54 -12.68
CA PRO A 38 -20.48 35.80 -11.95
C PRO A 38 -21.87 36.19 -11.45
N GLU A 39 -21.94 36.87 -10.30
CA GLU A 39 -23.19 37.50 -9.86
C GLU A 39 -23.61 38.56 -10.88
N GLY A 40 -24.81 38.42 -11.43
CA GLY A 40 -25.38 39.29 -12.47
C GLY A 40 -26.81 39.69 -12.14
N GLU A 41 -27.51 40.35 -13.07
CA GLU A 41 -28.86 40.91 -12.84
C GLU A 41 -29.94 39.87 -12.42
N LEU A 42 -29.67 38.56 -12.61
CA LEU A 42 -30.52 37.44 -12.21
C LEU A 42 -29.77 36.45 -11.30
N THR A 43 -29.29 36.92 -10.16
CA THR A 43 -28.44 36.17 -9.23
C THR A 43 -28.99 34.78 -8.87
N ASP A 44 -30.30 34.65 -8.67
CA ASP A 44 -30.94 33.37 -8.36
C ASP A 44 -30.85 32.35 -9.50
N VAL A 45 -31.03 32.79 -10.74
CA VAL A 45 -30.94 31.94 -11.93
C VAL A 45 -29.49 31.54 -12.17
N THR A 46 -28.57 32.49 -12.04
CA THR A 46 -27.14 32.23 -12.19
C THR A 46 -26.67 31.23 -11.14
N ARG A 47 -27.07 31.37 -9.88
CA ARG A 47 -26.74 30.43 -8.79
C ARG A 47 -27.30 29.03 -9.02
N LEU A 48 -28.53 28.91 -9.53
CA LEU A 48 -29.12 27.61 -9.86
C LEU A 48 -28.39 26.91 -11.01
N LEU A 49 -28.03 27.65 -12.07
CA LEU A 49 -27.23 27.13 -13.17
C LEU A 49 -25.82 26.75 -12.71
N ASP A 50 -25.20 27.60 -11.88
CA ASP A 50 -23.86 27.38 -11.35
C ASP A 50 -23.81 26.16 -10.41
N ALA A 51 -24.87 25.90 -9.64
CA ALA A 51 -25.02 24.70 -8.83
C ALA A 51 -25.28 23.45 -9.68
N PHE A 52 -26.10 23.56 -10.74
CA PHE A 52 -26.38 22.45 -11.65
C PHE A 52 -25.13 21.99 -12.41
N LEU A 53 -24.26 22.93 -12.80
CA LEU A 53 -23.00 22.63 -13.51
C LEU A 53 -21.90 22.06 -12.59
N ASP A 54 -22.09 22.13 -11.27
CA ASP A 54 -21.06 21.83 -10.27
C ASP A 54 -21.31 20.53 -9.50
N GLU A 55 -21.35 19.42 -10.23
CA GLU A 55 -21.68 18.10 -9.66
C GLU A 55 -20.50 17.40 -8.94
N PHE A 56 -19.32 18.03 -8.87
CA PHE A 56 -18.09 17.37 -8.42
C PHE A 56 -17.30 18.14 -7.35
N SER A 57 -17.40 19.46 -7.26
CA SER A 57 -16.61 20.26 -6.29
C SER A 57 -16.88 19.81 -4.85
N CYS A 58 -18.15 19.54 -4.51
CA CYS A 58 -18.58 19.11 -3.17
C CYS A 58 -18.07 17.72 -2.77
N LYS A 59 -17.50 16.97 -3.72
CA LYS A 59 -16.94 15.62 -3.48
C LYS A 59 -15.45 15.67 -3.17
N TRP A 60 -14.75 16.74 -3.53
CA TRP A 60 -13.30 16.81 -3.48
C TRP A 60 -12.83 17.95 -2.58
N THR A 61 -11.90 17.62 -1.67
CA THR A 61 -11.10 18.65 -0.99
C THR A 61 -10.05 19.22 -1.95
N LEU A 62 -9.40 20.33 -1.57
CA LEU A 62 -8.27 20.87 -2.34
C LEU A 62 -7.19 19.81 -2.57
N ALA A 63 -6.81 19.09 -1.51
CA ALA A 63 -5.83 18.02 -1.59
C ALA A 63 -6.28 16.88 -2.51
N GLU A 64 -7.53 16.41 -2.39
CA GLU A 64 -8.02 15.28 -3.21
C GLU A 64 -8.15 15.66 -4.68
N SER A 65 -8.63 16.89 -4.97
CA SER A 65 -8.70 17.38 -6.36
C SER A 65 -7.32 17.44 -7.01
N TYR A 66 -6.32 17.96 -6.30
CA TYR A 66 -4.97 18.03 -6.80
C TYR A 66 -4.33 16.65 -6.92
N LYS A 67 -4.60 15.74 -5.97
CA LYS A 67 -4.11 14.36 -6.02
C LYS A 67 -4.55 13.67 -7.31
N GLN A 68 -5.80 13.84 -7.70
CA GLN A 68 -6.36 13.21 -8.89
C GLN A 68 -5.97 13.91 -10.19
N THR A 69 -5.83 15.24 -10.21
CA THR A 69 -5.70 15.98 -11.48
C THR A 69 -4.42 16.79 -11.65
N SER A 70 -3.61 16.96 -10.60
CA SER A 70 -2.41 17.82 -10.58
C SER A 70 -2.70 19.26 -11.05
N SER A 71 -3.91 19.76 -10.86
CA SER A 71 -4.36 21.01 -11.48
C SER A 71 -4.55 22.09 -10.42
N LEU A 72 -3.63 23.06 -10.37
CA LEU A 72 -3.79 24.28 -9.57
C LEU A 72 -5.11 24.99 -9.91
N ARG A 73 -5.49 25.02 -11.19
CA ARG A 73 -6.74 25.64 -11.62
C ARG A 73 -7.96 24.99 -11.00
N LEU A 74 -7.97 23.67 -10.89
CA LEU A 74 -9.09 22.96 -10.26
C LEU A 74 -9.14 23.25 -8.77
N MET A 75 -7.99 23.29 -8.09
CA MET A 75 -7.93 23.70 -6.69
C MET A 75 -8.48 25.11 -6.50
N GLN A 76 -8.07 26.06 -7.34
CA GLN A 76 -8.56 27.44 -7.33
C GLN A 76 -10.08 27.51 -7.53
N TYR A 77 -10.62 26.68 -8.43
CA TYR A 77 -12.06 26.58 -8.65
C TYR A 77 -12.78 26.07 -7.40
N ILE A 78 -12.28 25.01 -6.76
CA ILE A 78 -12.86 24.46 -5.52
C ILE A 78 -12.77 25.46 -4.37
N ALA A 79 -11.62 26.12 -4.18
CA ALA A 79 -11.44 27.16 -3.16
C ALA A 79 -12.35 28.37 -3.39
N ALA A 80 -12.67 28.72 -4.63
CA ALA A 80 -13.61 29.79 -4.94
C ALA A 80 -15.06 29.42 -4.58
N ARG A 81 -15.40 28.12 -4.58
CA ARG A 81 -16.73 27.60 -4.20
C ARG A 81 -16.89 27.38 -2.71
N HIS A 82 -15.80 27.02 -2.04
CA HIS A 82 -15.74 26.84 -0.61
C HIS A 82 -14.59 27.72 -0.08
N PRO A 83 -14.84 29.01 0.17
CA PRO A 83 -13.82 29.92 0.68
C PRO A 83 -13.34 29.48 2.06
N ALA A 84 -12.05 29.59 2.32
CA ALA A 84 -11.47 29.22 3.62
C ALA A 84 -12.08 30.00 4.80
N ALA A 85 -12.59 31.21 4.56
CA ALA A 85 -13.25 32.05 5.56
C ALA A 85 -14.59 31.48 6.06
N GLU A 86 -15.23 30.60 5.27
CA GLU A 86 -16.50 29.95 5.63
C GLU A 86 -16.29 28.59 6.28
N MET A 87 -15.06 28.05 6.26
CA MET A 87 -14.72 26.76 6.86
C MET A 87 -14.43 26.89 8.36
N ASP A 88 -14.60 25.79 9.10
CA ASP A 88 -14.05 25.67 10.45
C ASP A 88 -12.53 25.96 10.41
N PRO A 89 -11.98 26.87 11.24
CA PRO A 89 -10.58 27.28 11.15
C PRO A 89 -9.56 26.15 11.35
N PHE A 90 -9.91 25.12 12.14
CA PHE A 90 -9.04 23.96 12.33
C PHE A 90 -9.08 23.08 11.07
N TYR A 91 -10.27 22.85 10.52
CA TYR A 91 -10.44 22.09 9.28
C TYR A 91 -9.79 22.79 8.08
N GLY A 92 -9.93 24.12 7.95
CA GLY A 92 -9.30 24.90 6.90
C GLY A 92 -7.78 24.78 6.92
N ARG A 93 -7.15 24.84 8.10
CA ARG A 93 -5.70 24.59 8.29
C ARG A 93 -5.33 23.15 7.95
N TRP A 94 -6.15 22.17 8.34
CA TRP A 94 -5.93 20.76 8.02
C TRP A 94 -5.95 20.51 6.49
N VAL A 95 -6.96 21.01 5.78
CA VAL A 95 -7.05 20.92 4.30
C VAL A 95 -5.88 21.63 3.64
N PHE A 96 -5.51 22.80 4.15
CA PHE A 96 -4.36 23.56 3.65
C PHE A 96 -3.05 22.79 3.81
N ASN A 97 -2.76 22.25 4.99
CA ASN A 97 -1.53 21.49 5.23
C ASN A 97 -1.48 20.17 4.45
N ALA A 98 -2.63 19.52 4.25
CA ALA A 98 -2.74 18.37 3.34
C ALA A 98 -2.42 18.77 1.89
N ALA A 99 -2.94 19.93 1.42
CA ALA A 99 -2.68 20.40 0.07
C ALA A 99 -1.23 20.87 -0.11
N THR A 100 -0.64 21.60 0.84
CA THR A 100 0.75 22.07 0.78
C THR A 100 1.72 20.89 0.74
N LYS A 101 1.53 19.86 1.58
CA LYS A 101 2.32 18.62 1.54
C LYS A 101 2.29 17.97 0.16
N LEU A 102 1.12 17.92 -0.46
CA LEU A 102 0.95 17.27 -1.75
C LEU A 102 1.58 18.07 -2.90
N VAL A 103 1.39 19.39 -2.96
CA VAL A 103 2.01 20.23 -4.00
C VAL A 103 3.54 20.27 -3.85
N THR A 104 4.06 20.31 -2.63
CA THR A 104 5.52 20.26 -2.40
C THR A 104 6.09 18.91 -2.79
N SER A 105 5.38 17.81 -2.53
CA SER A 105 5.80 16.47 -2.98
C SER A 105 5.84 16.28 -4.50
N ARG A 106 5.24 17.20 -5.27
CA ARG A 106 5.25 17.20 -6.75
C ARG A 106 6.12 18.30 -7.35
N GLY A 107 6.75 19.13 -6.53
CA GLY A 107 7.60 20.21 -7.02
C GLY A 107 6.84 21.40 -7.62
N ASP A 108 5.54 21.52 -7.34
CA ASP A 108 4.70 22.58 -7.92
C ASP A 108 4.78 23.86 -7.07
N LEU A 109 5.84 24.63 -7.33
CA LEU A 109 6.08 25.90 -6.65
C LEU A 109 4.96 26.92 -6.91
N ALA A 110 4.33 26.90 -8.09
CA ALA A 110 3.26 27.85 -8.41
C ALA A 110 2.00 27.57 -7.59
N ALA A 111 1.63 26.30 -7.43
CA ALA A 111 0.52 25.93 -6.57
C ALA A 111 0.80 26.22 -5.09
N LEU A 112 2.04 25.99 -4.65
CA LEU A 112 2.46 26.34 -3.28
C LEU A 112 2.41 27.85 -3.02
N GLN A 113 2.91 28.68 -3.95
CA GLN A 113 2.81 30.14 -3.88
C GLN A 113 1.37 30.59 -3.76
N TRP A 114 0.48 30.06 -4.59
CA TRP A 114 -0.94 30.40 -4.50
C TRP A 114 -1.56 30.00 -3.15
N LEU A 115 -1.27 28.80 -2.64
CA LEU A 115 -1.75 28.36 -1.34
C LEU A 115 -1.27 29.31 -0.22
N ALA A 116 0.03 29.58 -0.18
CA ALA A 116 0.70 30.29 0.91
C ALA A 116 0.55 31.82 0.86
N GLU A 117 0.32 32.41 -0.31
CA GLU A 117 0.22 33.87 -0.50
C GLU A 117 -1.23 34.33 -0.73
N SER A 118 -2.11 33.47 -1.27
CA SER A 118 -3.49 33.85 -1.64
C SER A 118 -4.58 33.09 -0.89
N TYR A 119 -4.46 31.77 -0.70
CA TYR A 119 -5.53 30.97 -0.09
C TYR A 119 -5.57 31.13 1.43
N LEU A 120 -4.46 30.86 2.13
CA LEU A 120 -4.32 31.08 3.57
C LEU A 120 -2.96 31.74 3.89
N PRO A 121 -2.87 33.08 3.82
CA PRO A 121 -1.60 33.82 3.95
C PRO A 121 -1.02 33.85 5.36
N ASP A 122 -1.83 33.60 6.40
CA ASP A 122 -1.36 33.59 7.79
C ASP A 122 -1.18 32.16 8.33
N ALA A 123 -1.57 31.14 7.56
CA ALA A 123 -1.47 29.76 8.00
C ALA A 123 -0.01 29.29 8.02
N PHE A 124 0.31 28.53 9.07
CA PHE A 124 1.60 27.87 9.24
C PHE A 124 1.65 26.59 8.39
N MET A 125 2.74 26.41 7.64
CA MET A 125 2.93 25.26 6.74
C MET A 125 3.66 24.14 7.47
N THR A 126 2.89 23.24 8.09
CA THR A 126 3.44 22.23 9.02
C THR A 126 4.21 21.12 8.31
N ALA A 127 3.89 20.82 7.04
CA ALA A 127 4.46 19.69 6.29
C ALA A 127 5.17 20.08 4.97
N ALA A 128 5.22 21.37 4.61
CA ALA A 128 5.73 21.81 3.31
C ALA A 128 7.24 21.54 3.13
N VAL A 129 8.05 21.89 4.13
CA VAL A 129 9.52 21.69 4.12
C VAL A 129 9.87 20.21 4.04
N GLU A 130 9.25 19.38 4.86
CA GLU A 130 9.43 17.93 4.84
C GLU A 130 9.06 17.34 3.47
N GLY A 131 7.90 17.72 2.92
CA GLY A 131 7.45 17.25 1.61
C GLY A 131 8.40 17.65 0.48
N ALA A 132 8.92 18.87 0.49
CA ALA A 132 9.88 19.35 -0.51
C ALA A 132 11.24 18.64 -0.38
N ALA A 133 11.74 18.47 0.85
CA ALA A 133 13.04 17.84 1.10
C ALA A 133 13.03 16.35 0.77
N THR A 134 11.97 15.63 1.17
CA THR A 134 11.74 14.21 0.86
C THR A 134 11.74 13.93 -0.65
N ASN A 135 11.35 14.90 -1.48
CA ASN A 135 11.27 14.74 -2.94
C ASN A 135 12.35 15.53 -3.70
N GLY A 136 13.31 16.13 -3.00
CA GLY A 136 14.49 16.72 -3.63
C GLY A 136 14.27 18.10 -4.26
N TYR A 137 13.20 18.81 -3.93
CA TYR A 137 12.87 20.11 -4.53
C TYR A 137 13.55 21.28 -3.82
N LEU A 138 14.86 21.44 -4.09
CA LEU A 138 15.68 22.49 -3.50
C LEU A 138 15.12 23.90 -3.73
N SER A 139 14.59 24.19 -4.93
CA SER A 139 14.03 25.52 -5.25
C SER A 139 12.82 25.89 -4.37
N ILE A 140 12.03 24.91 -3.96
CA ILE A 140 10.92 25.13 -3.00
C ILE A 140 11.48 25.42 -1.61
N LEU A 141 12.52 24.68 -1.18
CA LEU A 141 13.15 24.90 0.12
C LEU A 141 13.80 26.28 0.22
N GLU A 142 14.52 26.70 -0.82
CA GLU A 142 15.12 28.04 -0.92
C GLU A 142 14.02 29.12 -0.83
N TRP A 143 12.96 28.98 -1.62
CA TRP A 143 11.83 29.92 -1.59
C TRP A 143 11.14 29.98 -0.22
N LEU A 144 10.87 28.82 0.40
CA LEU A 144 10.29 28.74 1.74
C LEU A 144 11.20 29.40 2.78
N PHE A 145 12.52 29.16 2.71
CA PHE A 145 13.48 29.70 3.66
C PHE A 145 13.63 31.22 3.53
N GLU A 146 13.68 31.75 2.30
CA GLU A 146 13.85 33.18 2.04
C GLU A 146 12.59 34.00 2.34
N ARG A 147 11.39 33.48 2.06
CA ARG A 147 10.13 34.26 2.11
C ARG A 147 9.18 33.88 3.22
N HIS A 148 9.24 32.65 3.70
CA HIS A 148 8.28 32.08 4.66
C HIS A 148 8.97 31.26 5.75
N GLY A 149 10.22 31.59 6.07
CA GLY A 149 11.05 30.83 7.01
C GLY A 149 10.46 30.79 8.42
N ASP A 150 9.73 31.83 8.82
CA ASP A 150 8.99 31.97 10.07
C ASP A 150 7.65 31.23 10.10
N ARG A 151 7.11 30.88 8.93
CA ARG A 151 5.86 30.14 8.73
C ARG A 151 6.08 28.65 8.45
N CYS A 152 7.31 28.18 8.59
CA CYS A 152 7.76 26.83 8.33
C CYS A 152 8.58 26.29 9.48
N TYR A 153 8.59 24.97 9.62
CA TYR A 153 9.44 24.32 10.62
C TYR A 153 10.75 23.83 10.01
N TRP A 154 11.84 24.17 10.70
CA TRP A 154 13.20 23.72 10.44
C TRP A 154 13.73 23.03 11.69
N GLY A 155 14.43 21.89 11.56
CA GLY A 155 15.00 21.24 12.74
C GLY A 155 15.47 19.80 12.61
N GLY A 156 15.41 19.19 11.42
CA GLY A 156 16.05 17.89 11.14
C GLY A 156 15.18 16.82 10.48
N ILE A 157 13.85 16.89 10.59
CA ILE A 157 12.93 15.93 9.94
C ILE A 157 13.09 15.96 8.42
N GLU A 158 13.21 17.17 7.88
CA GLU A 158 13.46 17.42 6.46
C GLU A 158 14.76 16.77 5.96
N LEU A 159 15.76 16.63 6.83
CA LEU A 159 17.03 15.99 6.50
C LEU A 159 16.86 14.46 6.38
N CYS A 160 16.04 13.84 7.23
CA CYS A 160 15.72 12.40 7.15
C CYS A 160 15.11 12.04 5.79
N GLY A 161 14.06 12.76 5.38
CA GLY A 161 13.41 12.53 4.10
C GLY A 161 14.37 12.70 2.91
N ALA A 162 15.21 13.73 2.94
CA ALA A 162 16.22 13.97 1.90
C ALA A 162 17.30 12.87 1.87
N LEU A 163 17.72 12.35 3.03
CA LEU A 163 18.69 11.27 3.13
C LEU A 163 18.12 9.96 2.57
N GLU A 164 16.95 9.55 3.04
CA GLU A 164 16.32 8.27 2.67
C GLU A 164 15.98 8.18 1.17
N ASN A 165 15.76 9.33 0.53
CA ASN A 165 15.51 9.43 -0.92
C ASN A 165 16.75 9.87 -1.73
N ASN A 166 17.94 9.89 -1.12
CA ASN A 166 19.22 10.18 -1.77
C ASN A 166 19.33 11.56 -2.46
N HIS A 167 18.72 12.59 -1.88
CA HIS A 167 18.78 13.97 -2.39
C HIS A 167 20.01 14.73 -1.86
N ALA A 168 21.19 14.39 -2.39
CA ALA A 168 22.48 14.91 -1.90
C ALA A 168 22.61 16.45 -1.88
N GLU A 169 22.05 17.13 -2.89
CA GLU A 169 22.05 18.60 -2.97
C GLU A 169 21.22 19.21 -1.84
N VAL A 170 20.02 18.68 -1.60
CA VAL A 170 19.14 19.09 -0.50
C VAL A 170 19.80 18.82 0.85
N VAL A 171 20.40 17.64 1.04
CA VAL A 171 21.13 17.30 2.28
C VAL A 171 22.25 18.31 2.55
N THR A 172 23.03 18.65 1.53
CA THR A 172 24.12 19.62 1.66
C THR A 172 23.59 21.01 2.02
N TRP A 173 22.54 21.44 1.33
CA TRP A 173 21.94 22.74 1.55
C TRP A 173 21.33 22.86 2.95
N LEU A 174 20.55 21.86 3.38
CA LEU A 174 19.93 21.82 4.71
C LEU A 174 20.99 21.87 5.82
N ARG A 175 22.10 21.14 5.68
CA ARG A 175 23.20 21.17 6.64
C ARG A 175 23.85 22.55 6.80
N MET A 176 23.89 23.35 5.73
CA MET A 176 24.52 24.67 5.75
C MET A 176 23.58 25.77 6.26
N HIS A 177 22.27 25.63 6.06
CA HIS A 177 21.29 26.70 6.29
C HIS A 177 20.39 26.47 7.52
N THR A 178 20.34 25.24 8.05
CA THR A 178 19.44 24.89 9.15
C THR A 178 20.22 24.35 10.35
N GLY A 179 19.73 24.63 11.56
CA GLY A 179 20.28 24.10 12.80
C GLY A 179 19.65 22.75 13.15
N LEU A 180 20.48 21.72 13.34
CA LEU A 180 20.00 20.41 13.79
C LEU A 180 19.66 20.44 15.28
N ARG A 181 18.41 20.10 15.63
CA ARG A 181 17.97 20.00 17.02
C ARG A 181 18.50 18.73 17.68
N ALA A 182 18.90 18.82 18.95
CA ALA A 182 19.44 17.69 19.71
C ALA A 182 18.50 16.47 19.74
N GLN A 183 17.18 16.71 19.80
CA GLN A 183 16.17 15.64 19.82
C GLN A 183 16.05 14.89 18.48
N CYS A 184 16.58 15.45 17.39
CA CYS A 184 16.51 14.84 16.05
C CYS A 184 17.81 14.11 15.66
N VAL A 185 18.89 14.23 16.46
CA VAL A 185 20.22 13.69 16.11
C VAL A 185 20.20 12.19 15.88
N SER A 186 19.59 11.41 16.79
CA SER A 186 19.50 9.94 16.67
C SER A 186 18.72 9.52 15.42
N MET A 187 17.59 10.18 15.16
CA MET A 187 16.75 9.92 13.99
C MET A 187 17.48 10.25 12.68
N VAL A 188 18.15 11.41 12.57
CA VAL A 188 18.91 11.77 11.37
C VAL A 188 20.09 10.81 11.18
N LEU A 189 20.75 10.39 12.27
CA LEU A 189 21.83 9.40 12.20
C LEU A 189 21.31 8.06 11.68
N ARG A 190 20.16 7.58 12.18
CA ARG A 190 19.46 6.39 11.69
C ARG A 190 19.18 6.50 10.19
N SER A 191 18.54 7.59 9.73
CA SER A 191 18.23 7.81 8.31
C SER A 191 19.49 7.92 7.44
N ALA A 192 20.55 8.57 7.91
CA ALA A 192 21.83 8.68 7.19
C ALA A 192 22.50 7.31 7.03
N ALA A 193 22.43 6.48 8.07
CA ALA A 193 22.95 5.13 8.04
C ALA A 193 22.16 4.21 7.09
N GLN A 194 20.82 4.31 7.09
CA GLN A 194 19.96 3.61 6.13
C GLN A 194 20.24 4.00 4.67
N ALA A 195 20.51 5.28 4.43
CA ALA A 195 20.82 5.81 3.10
C ALA A 195 22.27 5.51 2.66
N GLY A 196 23.14 5.05 3.56
CA GLY A 196 24.56 4.87 3.27
C GLY A 196 25.33 6.18 3.15
N ASN A 197 24.79 7.30 3.65
CA ASN A 197 25.44 8.60 3.59
C ASN A 197 26.51 8.74 4.69
N LEU A 198 27.68 8.17 4.41
CA LEU A 198 28.80 8.14 5.35
C LEU A 198 29.24 9.53 5.81
N GLY A 199 29.15 10.56 4.96
CA GLY A 199 29.55 11.91 5.34
C GLY A 199 28.65 12.55 6.41
N VAL A 200 27.35 12.24 6.40
CA VAL A 200 26.42 12.68 7.45
C VAL A 200 26.56 11.84 8.70
N VAL A 201 26.78 10.52 8.56
CA VAL A 201 27.08 9.64 9.70
C VAL A 201 28.33 10.10 10.46
N GLN A 202 29.42 10.36 9.74
CA GLN A 202 30.66 10.91 10.31
C GLN A 202 30.42 12.21 11.06
N TRP A 203 29.77 13.17 10.39
CA TRP A 203 29.44 14.47 10.98
C TRP A 203 28.65 14.34 12.29
N LEU A 204 27.64 13.47 12.36
CA LEU A 204 26.82 13.30 13.55
C LEU A 204 27.55 12.57 14.68
N CYS A 205 28.32 11.53 14.37
CA CYS A 205 29.10 10.81 15.38
C CYS A 205 30.23 11.67 15.95
N GLU A 206 30.91 12.47 15.13
CA GLU A 206 32.06 13.28 15.53
C GLU A 206 31.65 14.57 16.25
N GLU A 207 30.66 15.32 15.74
CA GLU A 207 30.27 16.63 16.30
C GLU A 207 29.23 16.52 17.44
N TYR A 208 28.35 15.51 17.40
CA TYR A 208 27.26 15.37 18.37
C TYR A 208 27.44 14.20 19.35
N ASN A 209 28.50 13.40 19.21
CA ASN A 209 28.74 12.19 20.01
C ASN A 209 27.49 11.29 20.11
N ALA A 210 26.81 11.14 18.97
CA ALA A 210 25.54 10.44 18.86
C ALA A 210 25.71 8.92 19.10
N ASP A 211 24.74 8.30 19.79
CA ASP A 211 24.69 6.85 19.94
C ASP A 211 24.48 6.18 18.58
N ALA A 212 25.40 5.31 18.21
CA ALA A 212 25.50 4.68 16.91
C ALA A 212 24.88 3.27 16.87
N ALA A 213 24.42 2.72 17.99
CA ALA A 213 23.92 1.34 18.06
C ALA A 213 22.75 1.10 17.08
N ASP A 214 21.73 1.95 17.18
CA ASP A 214 20.54 1.92 16.33
C ASP A 214 20.87 2.20 14.85
N ALA A 215 21.77 3.15 14.60
CA ALA A 215 22.24 3.47 13.25
C ALA A 215 23.00 2.31 12.60
N PHE A 216 23.80 1.57 13.38
CA PHE A 216 24.55 0.41 12.92
C PHE A 216 23.64 -0.76 12.53
N GLU A 217 22.62 -1.04 13.35
CA GLU A 217 21.61 -2.06 13.02
C GLU A 217 20.93 -1.73 11.67
N HIS A 218 20.48 -0.49 11.52
CA HIS A 218 19.80 -0.04 10.30
C HIS A 218 20.71 0.00 9.05
N ALA A 219 21.99 0.34 9.20
CA ALA A 219 22.96 0.24 8.12
C ALA A 219 23.08 -1.19 7.59
N GLN A 220 23.13 -2.19 8.48
CA GLN A 220 23.21 -3.60 8.11
C GLN A 220 21.92 -4.09 7.45
N LEU A 221 20.75 -3.76 8.01
CA LEU A 221 19.45 -4.13 7.43
C LEU A 221 19.25 -3.55 6.02
N ARG A 222 19.80 -2.36 5.74
CA ARG A 222 19.75 -1.70 4.42
C ARG A 222 20.97 -1.97 3.55
N ARG A 223 21.81 -2.94 3.92
CA ARG A 223 22.97 -3.41 3.14
C ARG A 223 24.02 -2.32 2.87
N GLN A 224 24.12 -1.34 3.76
CA GLN A 224 25.07 -0.23 3.68
C GLN A 224 26.40 -0.61 4.34
N TRP A 225 27.08 -1.61 3.77
CA TRP A 225 28.25 -2.25 4.40
C TRP A 225 29.45 -1.32 4.61
N ALA A 226 29.64 -0.32 3.75
CA ALA A 226 30.70 0.68 3.94
C ALA A 226 30.45 1.53 5.20
N THR A 227 29.19 1.94 5.40
CA THR A 227 28.74 2.68 6.58
C THR A 227 28.78 1.81 7.83
N ALA A 228 28.25 0.58 7.76
CA ALA A 228 28.31 -0.39 8.85
C ALA A 228 29.76 -0.67 9.27
N ARG A 229 30.66 -0.88 8.29
CA ARG A 229 32.10 -1.05 8.54
C ARG A 229 32.71 0.14 9.27
N TRP A 230 32.39 1.36 8.85
CA TRP A 230 32.91 2.57 9.49
C TRP A 230 32.38 2.71 10.92
N LEU A 231 31.08 2.49 11.14
CA LEU A 231 30.47 2.51 12.47
C LEU A 231 31.11 1.47 13.40
N LEU A 232 31.31 0.24 12.92
CA LEU A 232 31.97 -0.83 13.68
C LEU A 232 33.44 -0.51 14.03
N ALA A 233 34.13 0.24 13.17
CA ALA A 233 35.53 0.60 13.37
C ALA A 233 35.72 1.80 14.31
N ASN A 234 34.76 2.73 14.36
CA ASN A 234 34.93 4.03 15.03
C ASN A 234 34.00 4.25 16.23
N CYS A 235 32.93 3.46 16.36
CA CYS A 235 31.96 3.58 17.44
C CYS A 235 32.05 2.36 18.39
N ALA A 236 31.78 2.58 19.68
CA ALA A 236 31.76 1.51 20.67
C ALA A 236 30.43 0.74 20.58
N LEU A 237 30.42 -0.36 19.81
CA LEU A 237 29.22 -1.16 19.53
C LEU A 237 29.27 -2.55 20.19
N PRO A 238 28.12 -3.11 20.63
CA PRO A 238 28.06 -4.45 21.20
C PRO A 238 28.27 -5.53 20.14
N THR A 239 29.01 -6.59 20.45
CA THR A 239 29.35 -7.67 19.51
C THR A 239 28.14 -8.47 19.00
N GLU A 240 27.05 -8.49 19.77
CA GLU A 240 25.80 -9.19 19.43
C GLU A 240 24.98 -8.45 18.36
N SER A 241 25.34 -7.20 18.02
CA SER A 241 24.62 -6.39 17.03
C SER A 241 24.96 -6.69 15.56
N ILE A 242 25.88 -7.63 15.29
CA ILE A 242 26.31 -7.95 13.93
C ILE A 242 25.32 -8.92 13.28
N ILE A 243 24.71 -8.50 12.17
CA ILE A 243 23.72 -9.29 11.43
C ILE A 243 24.41 -10.07 10.30
N TRP A 244 24.90 -11.27 10.64
CA TRP A 244 25.65 -12.12 9.71
C TRP A 244 24.80 -12.62 8.51
N ASP A 245 23.53 -12.91 8.74
CA ASP A 245 22.63 -13.47 7.73
C ASP A 245 22.40 -12.48 6.57
N ALA A 246 22.16 -11.21 6.89
CA ALA A 246 21.97 -10.17 5.90
C ALA A 246 23.25 -9.91 5.09
N ALA A 247 24.42 -9.93 5.75
CA ALA A 247 25.71 -9.78 5.08
C ALA A 247 26.00 -10.97 4.15
N ALA A 248 25.67 -12.18 4.58
CA ALA A 248 25.85 -13.39 3.78
C ALA A 248 24.87 -13.45 2.60
N ALA A 249 23.61 -13.05 2.80
CA ALA A 249 22.59 -12.95 1.75
C ALA A 249 22.94 -11.94 0.65
N ASP A 250 23.74 -10.92 0.96
CA ASP A 250 24.17 -9.88 0.01
C ASP A 250 25.55 -10.16 -0.61
N GLY A 251 26.27 -11.18 -0.12
CA GLY A 251 27.62 -11.50 -0.60
C GLY A 251 28.69 -10.56 -0.06
N ALA A 252 28.46 -9.91 1.09
CA ALA A 252 29.34 -8.90 1.67
C ALA A 252 30.59 -9.50 2.35
N LEU A 253 31.34 -10.34 1.64
CA LEU A 253 32.48 -11.11 2.16
C LEU A 253 33.53 -10.21 2.82
N SER A 254 33.84 -9.06 2.23
CA SER A 254 34.83 -8.11 2.77
C SER A 254 34.42 -7.53 4.12
N TYR A 255 33.13 -7.23 4.30
CA TYR A 255 32.57 -6.78 5.58
C TYR A 255 32.57 -7.92 6.59
N MET A 256 32.14 -9.13 6.19
CA MET A 256 32.13 -10.30 7.07
C MET A 256 33.52 -10.65 7.60
N GLN A 257 34.53 -10.64 6.73
CA GLN A 257 35.93 -10.86 7.11
C GLN A 257 36.43 -9.77 8.07
N PHE A 258 36.09 -8.51 7.80
CA PHE A 258 36.43 -7.40 8.68
C PHE A 258 35.77 -7.56 10.06
N ALA A 259 34.46 -7.78 10.11
CA ALA A 259 33.70 -8.00 11.34
C ALA A 259 34.27 -9.18 12.14
N HIS A 260 34.64 -10.27 11.47
CA HIS A 260 35.25 -11.43 12.11
C HIS A 260 36.65 -11.12 12.65
N SER A 261 37.45 -10.32 11.94
CA SER A 261 38.77 -9.89 12.41
C SER A 261 38.69 -9.02 13.67
N CYS A 262 37.64 -8.21 13.80
CA CYS A 262 37.37 -7.43 15.01
C CYS A 262 36.88 -8.32 16.15
N PHE A 263 36.08 -9.35 15.86
CA PHE A 263 35.45 -10.21 16.86
C PHE A 263 35.54 -11.71 16.50
N PRO A 264 36.70 -12.36 16.70
CA PRO A 264 36.92 -13.75 16.27
C PRO A 264 35.98 -14.76 16.95
N HIS A 265 35.51 -14.46 18.16
CA HIS A 265 34.64 -15.33 18.95
C HIS A 265 33.15 -15.08 18.75
N ALA A 266 32.75 -14.06 17.96
CA ALA A 266 31.35 -13.75 17.70
C ALA A 266 30.69 -14.74 16.72
N VAL A 267 31.49 -15.49 15.94
CA VAL A 267 30.98 -16.52 15.03
C VAL A 267 31.15 -17.89 15.67
N ALA A 268 30.15 -18.35 16.41
CA ALA A 268 30.10 -19.71 16.91
C ALA A 268 29.11 -20.54 16.09
N LEU A 269 29.62 -21.37 15.16
CA LEU A 269 28.95 -22.57 14.60
C LEU A 269 27.47 -22.39 14.24
N TRP A 270 27.15 -21.39 13.43
CA TRP A 270 25.78 -20.95 13.15
C TRP A 270 25.41 -21.18 11.67
N PRO A 271 24.43 -22.05 11.34
CA PRO A 271 24.02 -22.34 9.95
C PRO A 271 23.34 -21.23 9.12
N PRO A 272 22.53 -20.30 9.67
CA PRO A 272 21.76 -19.31 8.92
C PRO A 272 22.57 -18.42 7.95
N PRO A 273 23.80 -17.95 8.25
CA PRO A 273 24.60 -17.25 7.25
C PRO A 273 24.96 -18.14 6.05
N ALA A 274 25.23 -19.43 6.28
CA ALA A 274 25.50 -20.39 5.20
C ALA A 274 24.23 -20.65 4.36
N VAL A 275 23.06 -20.79 5.01
CA VAL A 275 21.76 -20.90 4.33
C VAL A 275 21.48 -19.66 3.49
N ALA A 276 21.69 -18.46 4.05
CA ALA A 276 21.47 -17.18 3.38
C ALA A 276 22.40 -16.98 2.17
N ALA A 277 23.70 -17.29 2.32
CA ALA A 277 24.66 -17.26 1.22
C ALA A 277 24.28 -18.25 0.11
N ALA A 278 23.87 -19.47 0.48
CA ALA A 278 23.46 -20.50 -0.46
C ALA A 278 22.16 -20.13 -1.21
N ALA A 279 21.19 -19.55 -0.51
CA ALA A 279 19.92 -19.08 -1.08
C ALA A 279 20.08 -17.95 -2.10
N ASN A 280 21.19 -17.19 -2.05
CA ASN A 280 21.47 -16.06 -2.95
C ASN A 280 22.66 -16.31 -3.89
N GLY A 281 23.26 -17.50 -3.87
CA GLY A 281 24.30 -17.90 -4.82
C GLY A 281 25.71 -17.41 -4.49
N HIS A 282 25.97 -16.96 -3.25
CA HIS A 282 27.27 -16.44 -2.83
C HIS A 282 28.24 -17.57 -2.44
N LEU A 283 28.77 -18.26 -3.46
CA LEU A 283 29.67 -19.39 -3.29
C LEU A 283 30.98 -19.02 -2.55
N ASP A 284 31.50 -17.83 -2.77
CA ASP A 284 32.71 -17.31 -2.12
C ASP A 284 32.53 -17.13 -0.61
N VAL A 285 31.39 -16.55 -0.18
CA VAL A 285 31.01 -16.45 1.23
C VAL A 285 30.88 -17.85 1.84
N LEU A 286 30.20 -18.76 1.15
CA LEU A 286 29.99 -20.12 1.63
C LEU A 286 31.31 -20.90 1.76
N GLN A 287 32.24 -20.73 0.82
CA GLN A 287 33.57 -21.31 0.86
C GLN A 287 34.38 -20.81 2.06
N TRP A 288 34.31 -19.51 2.35
CA TRP A 288 34.97 -18.90 3.50
C TRP A 288 34.36 -19.39 4.83
N LEU A 289 33.03 -19.36 4.96
CA LEU A 289 32.31 -19.86 6.14
C LEU A 289 32.64 -21.33 6.45
N TYR A 290 32.70 -22.18 5.43
CA TYR A 290 33.03 -23.59 5.59
C TYR A 290 34.51 -23.82 5.88
N SER A 291 35.41 -23.24 5.08
CA SER A 291 36.83 -23.61 5.10
C SER A 291 37.60 -22.93 6.24
N GLU A 292 37.28 -21.67 6.55
CA GLU A 292 38.00 -20.89 7.57
C GLU A 292 37.29 -20.92 8.93
N LEU A 293 35.95 -20.90 8.94
CA LEU A 293 35.17 -20.84 10.19
C LEU A 293 34.60 -22.20 10.62
N GLY A 294 34.69 -23.23 9.77
CA GLY A 294 34.20 -24.58 10.10
C GLY A 294 32.68 -24.68 10.26
N VAL A 295 31.91 -23.79 9.60
CA VAL A 295 30.44 -23.84 9.65
C VAL A 295 29.92 -25.13 9.01
N ALA A 296 29.03 -25.84 9.70
CA ALA A 296 28.46 -27.10 9.22
C ALA A 296 27.51 -26.90 8.04
N LEU A 297 27.66 -27.73 7.00
CA LEU A 297 26.79 -27.74 5.82
C LEU A 297 25.64 -28.74 6.03
N ILE A 298 24.48 -28.24 6.43
CA ILE A 298 23.26 -29.04 6.65
C ILE A 298 22.41 -29.14 5.38
N GLU A 299 21.46 -30.09 5.36
CA GLU A 299 20.53 -30.33 4.24
C GLU A 299 19.83 -29.04 3.76
N GLU A 300 19.44 -28.16 4.68
CA GLU A 300 18.77 -26.90 4.35
C GLU A 300 19.61 -25.98 3.45
N VAL A 301 20.94 -26.00 3.57
CA VAL A 301 21.84 -25.16 2.77
C VAL A 301 21.77 -25.56 1.29
N ILE A 302 21.82 -26.86 0.99
CA ILE A 302 21.72 -27.35 -0.40
C ILE A 302 20.29 -27.24 -0.94
N ALA A 303 19.27 -27.44 -0.08
CA ALA A 303 17.87 -27.24 -0.45
C ALA A 303 17.59 -25.81 -0.88
N LYS A 304 18.06 -24.80 -0.12
CA LYS A 304 17.86 -23.38 -0.46
C LYS A 304 18.63 -22.93 -1.69
N ALA A 305 19.83 -23.46 -1.93
CA ALA A 305 20.55 -23.22 -3.20
C ALA A 305 19.79 -23.81 -4.40
N ALA A 306 19.24 -25.01 -4.25
CA ALA A 306 18.46 -25.67 -5.30
C ALA A 306 17.13 -24.96 -5.58
N GLU A 307 16.43 -24.54 -4.52
CA GLU A 307 15.16 -23.78 -4.59
C GLU A 307 15.31 -22.45 -5.33
N ASN A 308 16.45 -21.76 -5.20
CA ASN A 308 16.70 -20.44 -5.81
C ASN A 308 17.55 -20.49 -7.10
N GLY A 309 17.90 -21.68 -7.60
CA GLY A 309 18.50 -21.80 -8.93
C GLY A 309 20.03 -21.73 -8.99
N HIS A 310 20.73 -21.91 -7.87
CA HIS A 310 22.20 -21.80 -7.80
C HIS A 310 22.91 -23.15 -8.00
N LEU A 311 22.97 -23.62 -9.25
CA LEU A 311 23.53 -24.94 -9.61
C LEU A 311 25.01 -25.12 -9.22
N ASP A 312 25.82 -24.08 -9.33
CA ASP A 312 27.24 -24.07 -8.95
C ASP A 312 27.42 -24.26 -7.43
N VAL A 313 26.60 -23.58 -6.62
CA VAL A 313 26.53 -23.78 -5.17
C VAL A 313 26.07 -25.20 -4.83
N VAL A 314 25.03 -25.71 -5.48
CA VAL A 314 24.53 -27.09 -5.30
C VAL A 314 25.63 -28.12 -5.59
N LYS A 315 26.34 -27.97 -6.71
CA LYS A 315 27.46 -28.86 -7.08
C LYS A 315 28.57 -28.83 -6.05
N TRP A 316 28.94 -27.63 -5.57
CA TRP A 316 29.99 -27.48 -4.56
C TRP A 316 29.58 -28.08 -3.22
N LEU A 317 28.34 -27.83 -2.77
CA LEU A 317 27.81 -28.39 -1.52
C LEU A 317 27.82 -29.92 -1.53
N HIS A 318 27.36 -30.52 -2.63
CA HIS A 318 27.40 -31.97 -2.80
C HIS A 318 28.84 -32.51 -2.82
N PHE A 319 29.77 -31.84 -3.51
CA PHE A 319 31.19 -32.21 -3.50
C PHE A 319 31.79 -32.20 -2.09
N LYS A 320 31.32 -31.32 -1.20
CA LYS A 320 31.70 -31.28 0.23
C LYS A 320 30.98 -32.31 1.10
N GLY A 321 30.16 -33.19 0.51
CA GLY A 321 29.44 -34.24 1.22
C GLY A 321 28.14 -33.80 1.88
N CYS A 322 27.64 -32.60 1.55
CA CYS A 322 26.31 -32.16 1.99
C CYS A 322 25.25 -32.96 1.22
N LYS A 323 24.50 -33.81 1.93
CA LYS A 323 23.40 -34.59 1.36
C LYS A 323 22.13 -33.77 1.40
N GLY A 324 21.41 -33.72 0.27
CA GLY A 324 20.07 -33.14 0.20
C GLY A 324 19.01 -34.19 0.53
N GLY A 325 17.88 -33.79 1.06
CA GLY A 325 16.68 -34.64 1.15
C GLY A 325 15.71 -34.40 0.00
N THR A 326 14.55 -35.05 0.07
CA THR A 326 13.50 -35.00 -0.98
C THR A 326 13.06 -33.57 -1.31
N TRP A 327 13.05 -32.68 -0.31
CA TRP A 327 12.69 -31.27 -0.46
C TRP A 327 13.63 -30.48 -1.38
N THR A 328 14.88 -30.93 -1.55
CA THR A 328 15.87 -30.29 -2.42
C THR A 328 15.40 -30.32 -3.88
N MET A 329 14.90 -31.49 -4.32
CA MET A 329 14.37 -31.66 -5.67
C MET A 329 13.02 -30.95 -5.84
N ASP A 330 12.14 -31.03 -4.84
CA ASP A 330 10.84 -30.34 -4.85
C ASP A 330 10.98 -28.82 -4.94
N GLY A 331 11.98 -28.23 -4.26
CA GLY A 331 12.28 -26.81 -4.32
C GLY A 331 12.76 -26.39 -5.71
N ALA A 332 13.70 -27.12 -6.29
CA ALA A 332 14.17 -26.87 -7.65
C ALA A 332 13.03 -26.97 -8.68
N VAL A 333 12.13 -27.94 -8.49
CA VAL A 333 10.94 -28.13 -9.35
C VAL A 333 9.95 -26.97 -9.19
N GLN A 334 9.70 -26.52 -7.95
CA GLN A 334 8.77 -25.43 -7.66
C GLN A 334 9.10 -24.18 -8.47
N TYR A 335 10.35 -23.74 -8.46
CA TYR A 335 10.77 -22.54 -9.18
C TYR A 335 11.28 -22.83 -10.60
N GLY A 336 11.09 -24.06 -11.07
CA GLY A 336 11.29 -24.43 -12.47
C GLY A 336 12.75 -24.53 -12.91
N HIS A 337 13.66 -24.80 -11.97
CA HIS A 337 15.10 -24.96 -12.20
C HIS A 337 15.42 -26.34 -12.78
N PHE A 338 15.08 -26.54 -14.06
CA PHE A 338 15.15 -27.84 -14.73
C PHE A 338 16.56 -28.45 -14.79
N GLU A 339 17.60 -27.63 -14.98
CA GLU A 339 18.98 -28.12 -14.97
C GLU A 339 19.42 -28.61 -13.58
N ILE A 340 18.92 -27.99 -12.51
CA ILE A 340 19.15 -28.46 -11.14
C ILE A 340 18.38 -29.76 -10.91
N LEU A 341 17.12 -29.87 -11.34
CA LEU A 341 16.36 -31.11 -11.27
C LEU A 341 17.10 -32.28 -11.91
N ARG A 342 17.57 -32.12 -13.15
CA ARG A 342 18.34 -33.15 -13.87
C ARG A 342 19.62 -33.51 -13.12
N TRP A 343 20.35 -32.50 -12.66
CA TRP A 343 21.59 -32.73 -11.92
C TRP A 343 21.33 -33.46 -10.59
N LEU A 344 20.32 -33.06 -9.83
CA LEU A 344 19.94 -33.72 -8.58
C LEU A 344 19.50 -35.17 -8.83
N HIS A 345 18.79 -35.44 -9.92
CA HIS A 345 18.41 -36.80 -10.30
C HIS A 345 19.61 -37.70 -10.57
N ASP A 346 20.61 -37.19 -11.29
CA ASP A 346 21.80 -37.96 -11.65
C ASP A 346 22.76 -38.18 -10.47
N ASN A 347 22.67 -37.35 -9.41
CA ASN A 347 23.68 -37.29 -8.34
C ASN A 347 23.14 -37.55 -6.92
N LEU A 348 21.82 -37.52 -6.70
CA LEU A 348 21.21 -37.80 -5.39
C LEU A 348 20.29 -39.04 -5.44
N SER A 349 20.27 -39.76 -4.33
CA SER A 349 19.52 -41.02 -4.18
C SER A 349 18.15 -40.83 -3.52
N GLU A 350 17.96 -39.70 -2.84
CA GLU A 350 16.85 -39.39 -1.94
C GLU A 350 15.54 -39.12 -2.68
N GLY A 351 15.60 -38.66 -3.93
CA GLY A 351 14.44 -38.47 -4.80
C GLY A 351 13.65 -37.18 -4.59
N CYS A 352 12.35 -37.19 -4.92
CA CYS A 352 11.41 -36.10 -4.70
C CYS A 352 10.18 -36.59 -3.93
N THR A 353 9.24 -35.71 -3.63
CA THR A 353 7.91 -36.13 -3.13
C THR A 353 6.86 -36.07 -4.24
N GLU A 354 5.65 -36.57 -3.97
CA GLU A 354 4.47 -36.39 -4.85
C GLU A 354 4.14 -34.91 -5.12
N MET A 355 4.65 -33.99 -4.29
CA MET A 355 4.46 -32.56 -4.43
C MET A 355 5.27 -31.96 -5.58
N ALA A 356 6.35 -32.59 -6.03
CA ALA A 356 7.15 -32.09 -7.15
C ALA A 356 6.30 -31.90 -8.41
N MET A 357 5.58 -32.95 -8.82
CA MET A 357 4.74 -32.87 -10.02
C MET A 357 3.56 -31.90 -9.83
N ALA A 358 2.98 -31.82 -8.62
CA ALA A 358 1.92 -30.86 -8.35
C ALA A 358 2.41 -29.40 -8.44
N ARG A 359 3.59 -29.09 -7.91
CA ARG A 359 4.20 -27.75 -8.01
C ARG A 359 4.61 -27.40 -9.45
N ALA A 360 5.15 -28.36 -10.20
CA ALA A 360 5.41 -28.18 -11.63
C ALA A 360 4.12 -27.88 -12.40
N ALA A 361 3.05 -28.62 -12.08
CA ALA A 361 1.76 -28.47 -12.72
C ALA A 361 1.08 -27.13 -12.41
N ASN A 362 1.13 -26.69 -11.14
CA ASN A 362 0.67 -25.37 -10.68
C ASN A 362 1.28 -24.22 -11.49
N ASN A 363 2.55 -24.35 -11.86
CA ASN A 363 3.29 -23.32 -12.59
C ASN A 363 3.29 -23.52 -14.12
N GLY A 364 2.48 -24.45 -14.63
CA GLY A 364 2.37 -24.71 -16.08
C GLY A 364 3.63 -25.29 -16.70
N ARG A 365 4.56 -25.85 -15.90
CA ARG A 365 5.83 -26.42 -16.36
C ARG A 365 5.64 -27.84 -16.90
N LEU A 366 4.96 -27.94 -18.03
CA LEU A 366 4.66 -29.22 -18.69
C LEU A 366 5.94 -30.00 -19.03
N ASP A 367 7.03 -29.31 -19.37
CA ASP A 367 8.36 -29.88 -19.58
C ASP A 367 8.84 -30.67 -18.36
N ILE A 368 8.69 -30.09 -17.16
CA ILE A 368 9.06 -30.73 -15.89
C ILE A 368 8.07 -31.84 -15.52
N VAL A 369 6.76 -31.64 -15.74
CA VAL A 369 5.73 -32.66 -15.50
C VAL A 369 6.01 -33.92 -16.33
N GLN A 370 6.27 -33.77 -17.64
CA GLN A 370 6.61 -34.88 -18.55
C GLN A 370 7.89 -35.57 -18.15
N TRP A 371 8.90 -34.79 -17.74
CA TRP A 371 10.17 -35.33 -17.30
C TRP A 371 10.02 -36.13 -16.01
N LEU A 372 9.33 -35.60 -15.01
CA LEU A 372 9.05 -36.29 -13.73
C LEU A 372 8.25 -37.57 -13.99
N HIS A 373 7.23 -37.52 -14.85
CA HIS A 373 6.46 -38.70 -15.24
C HIS A 373 7.30 -39.81 -15.84
N THR A 374 8.29 -39.46 -16.66
CA THR A 374 9.11 -40.44 -17.39
C THR A 374 10.24 -41.01 -16.53
N ASN A 375 10.82 -40.20 -15.65
CA ASN A 375 12.08 -40.52 -14.95
C ASN A 375 11.92 -40.79 -13.45
N ARG A 376 10.74 -40.55 -12.87
CA ARG A 376 10.45 -40.71 -11.44
C ARG A 376 9.24 -41.62 -11.22
N THR A 377 9.17 -42.24 -10.04
CA THR A 377 8.12 -43.23 -9.70
C THR A 377 7.18 -42.75 -8.61
N GLU A 378 7.46 -41.60 -7.99
CA GLU A 378 6.68 -41.04 -6.88
C GLU A 378 5.26 -40.65 -7.29
N GLY A 379 5.04 -40.27 -8.54
CA GLY A 379 3.71 -39.90 -9.04
C GLY A 379 3.24 -38.53 -8.55
N CYS A 380 1.93 -38.34 -8.49
CA CYS A 380 1.28 -37.14 -7.97
C CYS A 380 -0.06 -37.46 -7.31
N THR A 381 -0.67 -36.49 -6.65
CA THR A 381 -2.07 -36.57 -6.18
C THR A 381 -2.99 -35.77 -7.09
N THR A 382 -4.30 -35.74 -6.80
CA THR A 382 -5.29 -34.89 -7.48
C THR A 382 -4.90 -33.40 -7.47
N MET A 383 -4.06 -32.97 -6.53
CA MET A 383 -3.57 -31.59 -6.42
C MET A 383 -2.88 -31.11 -7.69
N ALA A 384 -2.23 -32.00 -8.45
CA ALA A 384 -1.55 -31.60 -9.68
C ALA A 384 -2.53 -31.02 -10.72
N MET A 385 -3.68 -31.66 -10.92
CA MET A 385 -4.70 -31.17 -11.84
C MET A 385 -5.51 -30.02 -11.24
N ASP A 386 -5.81 -30.07 -9.93
CA ASP A 386 -6.54 -29.00 -9.23
C ASP A 386 -5.81 -27.65 -9.33
N LEU A 387 -4.51 -27.63 -9.01
CA LEU A 387 -3.69 -26.43 -9.06
C LEU A 387 -3.40 -25.95 -10.49
N ALA A 388 -3.19 -26.88 -11.43
CA ALA A 388 -3.01 -26.54 -12.84
C ALA A 388 -4.28 -25.89 -13.42
N ALA A 389 -5.47 -26.38 -13.05
CA ALA A 389 -6.74 -25.79 -13.46
C ALA A 389 -6.94 -24.38 -12.88
N GLN A 390 -6.68 -24.19 -11.59
CA GLN A 390 -6.79 -22.89 -10.92
C GLN A 390 -5.89 -21.82 -11.57
N ASN A 391 -4.69 -22.20 -12.03
CA ASN A 391 -3.72 -21.29 -12.67
C ASN A 391 -3.82 -21.26 -14.21
N ASN A 392 -4.93 -21.74 -14.79
CA ASN A 392 -5.18 -21.78 -16.24
C ASN A 392 -4.10 -22.50 -17.08
N CYS A 393 -3.45 -23.51 -16.52
CA CYS A 393 -2.42 -24.28 -17.20
C CYS A 393 -3.07 -25.36 -18.09
N MET A 394 -3.75 -24.94 -19.17
CA MET A 394 -4.57 -25.79 -20.03
C MET A 394 -3.81 -27.00 -20.60
N GLU A 395 -2.62 -26.79 -21.14
CA GLU A 395 -1.81 -27.86 -21.72
C GLU A 395 -1.42 -28.91 -20.67
N THR A 396 -1.10 -28.45 -19.45
CA THR A 396 -0.81 -29.34 -18.33
C THR A 396 -2.03 -30.13 -17.89
N VAL A 397 -3.20 -29.49 -17.78
CA VAL A 397 -4.45 -30.18 -17.41
C VAL A 397 -4.82 -31.24 -18.45
N GLN A 398 -4.75 -30.92 -19.74
CA GLN A 398 -4.99 -31.86 -20.82
C GLN A 398 -4.00 -33.03 -20.77
N TRP A 399 -2.72 -32.73 -20.58
CA TRP A 399 -1.69 -33.76 -20.51
C TRP A 399 -1.89 -34.67 -19.29
N LEU A 400 -2.14 -34.10 -18.10
CA LEU A 400 -2.43 -34.87 -16.89
C LEU A 400 -3.68 -35.74 -17.08
N HIS A 401 -4.72 -35.23 -17.74
CA HIS A 401 -5.93 -35.98 -18.04
C HIS A 401 -5.70 -37.19 -18.94
N GLU A 402 -4.84 -37.06 -19.95
CA GLU A 402 -4.54 -38.13 -20.90
C GLU A 402 -3.57 -39.19 -20.35
N HIS A 403 -2.64 -38.78 -19.48
CA HIS A 403 -1.49 -39.62 -19.10
C HIS A 403 -1.53 -40.09 -17.63
N ARG A 404 -2.39 -39.53 -16.78
CA ARG A 404 -2.50 -39.83 -15.34
C ARG A 404 -3.91 -40.31 -14.98
N SER A 405 -4.00 -41.14 -13.94
CA SER A 405 -5.25 -41.78 -13.49
C SER A 405 -5.83 -41.16 -12.22
N GLU A 406 -5.04 -40.34 -11.54
CA GLU A 406 -5.33 -39.73 -10.24
C GLU A 406 -6.51 -38.74 -10.34
N GLY A 407 -6.63 -38.05 -11.47
CA GLY A 407 -7.75 -37.14 -11.74
C GLY A 407 -7.64 -35.81 -11.00
N CYS A 408 -8.80 -35.21 -10.70
CA CYS A 408 -8.92 -33.95 -9.97
C CYS A 408 -9.98 -34.08 -8.88
N THR A 409 -10.23 -33.00 -8.15
CA THR A 409 -11.39 -32.84 -7.27
C THR A 409 -12.25 -31.69 -7.76
N ASN A 410 -13.31 -31.35 -7.03
CA ASN A 410 -14.13 -30.16 -7.28
C ASN A 410 -13.30 -28.86 -7.24
N ALA A 411 -12.16 -28.87 -6.53
CA ALA A 411 -11.26 -27.73 -6.41
C ALA A 411 -10.70 -27.26 -7.77
N ALA A 412 -10.55 -28.16 -8.75
CA ALA A 412 -10.14 -27.77 -10.11
C ALA A 412 -11.12 -26.78 -10.75
N MET A 413 -12.42 -27.10 -10.72
CA MET A 413 -13.44 -26.25 -11.34
C MET A 413 -13.78 -25.05 -10.44
N ASP A 414 -13.80 -25.23 -9.12
CA ASP A 414 -14.03 -24.14 -8.16
C ASP A 414 -12.94 -23.08 -8.28
N GLY A 415 -11.66 -23.49 -8.26
CA GLY A 415 -10.52 -22.58 -8.41
C GLY A 415 -10.44 -21.93 -9.78
N ALA A 416 -10.71 -22.68 -10.87
CA ALA A 416 -10.76 -22.10 -12.21
C ALA A 416 -11.88 -21.06 -12.36
N ALA A 417 -13.03 -21.29 -11.71
CA ALA A 417 -14.14 -20.34 -11.72
C ALA A 417 -13.84 -19.09 -10.88
N GLU A 418 -13.25 -19.26 -9.68
CA GLU A 418 -12.81 -18.16 -8.82
C GLU A 418 -11.80 -17.25 -9.53
N ALA A 419 -10.87 -17.82 -10.28
CA ALA A 419 -9.88 -17.09 -11.08
C ALA A 419 -10.40 -16.57 -12.44
N GLY A 420 -11.65 -16.87 -12.80
CA GLY A 420 -12.29 -16.35 -14.00
C GLY A 420 -11.92 -17.07 -15.31
N HIS A 421 -11.42 -18.29 -15.24
CA HIS A 421 -10.94 -19.06 -16.39
C HIS A 421 -12.08 -19.83 -17.06
N LEU A 422 -12.97 -19.12 -17.78
CA LEU A 422 -14.17 -19.71 -18.40
C LEU A 422 -13.86 -20.91 -19.33
N GLU A 423 -12.82 -20.83 -20.16
CA GLU A 423 -12.44 -21.92 -21.07
C GLU A 423 -11.99 -23.17 -20.29
N MET A 424 -11.25 -23.00 -19.19
CA MET A 424 -10.88 -24.10 -18.29
C MET A 424 -12.12 -24.72 -17.62
N VAL A 425 -13.06 -23.89 -17.14
CA VAL A 425 -14.32 -24.36 -16.56
C VAL A 425 -15.13 -25.18 -17.56
N GLN A 426 -15.22 -24.72 -18.81
CA GLN A 426 -15.89 -25.43 -19.91
C GLN A 426 -15.19 -26.75 -20.24
N TRP A 427 -13.86 -26.74 -20.28
CA TRP A 427 -13.06 -27.94 -20.54
C TRP A 427 -13.25 -28.98 -19.43
N LEU A 428 -13.14 -28.57 -18.16
CA LEU A 428 -13.37 -29.44 -17.01
C LEU A 428 -14.79 -30.01 -17.02
N HIS A 429 -15.80 -29.19 -17.32
CA HIS A 429 -17.19 -29.65 -17.39
C HIS A 429 -17.41 -30.72 -18.47
N THR A 430 -16.72 -30.62 -19.59
CA THR A 430 -16.89 -31.53 -20.73
C THR A 430 -16.09 -32.83 -20.57
N HIS A 431 -14.93 -32.78 -19.91
CA HIS A 431 -13.98 -33.90 -19.85
C HIS A 431 -13.88 -34.57 -18.47
N ARG A 432 -14.36 -33.92 -17.40
CA ARG A 432 -14.31 -34.41 -16.01
C ARG A 432 -15.71 -34.64 -15.44
N LYS A 433 -15.81 -35.44 -14.37
CA LYS A 433 -17.09 -35.85 -13.75
C LYS A 433 -17.25 -35.39 -12.31
N GLU A 434 -16.17 -34.89 -11.71
CA GLU A 434 -16.08 -34.42 -10.33
C GLU A 434 -16.98 -33.20 -10.10
N GLY A 435 -17.12 -32.35 -11.12
CA GLY A 435 -17.98 -31.18 -11.07
C GLY A 435 -17.36 -30.03 -10.28
N CYS A 436 -18.22 -29.27 -9.62
CA CYS A 436 -17.87 -28.09 -8.81
C CYS A 436 -18.71 -28.11 -7.54
N THR A 437 -18.50 -27.16 -6.64
CA THR A 437 -19.36 -26.88 -5.50
C THR A 437 -20.04 -25.52 -5.67
N THR A 438 -20.70 -25.01 -4.64
CA THR A 438 -21.19 -23.62 -4.61
C THR A 438 -20.04 -22.61 -4.66
N ASP A 439 -18.83 -23.01 -4.26
CA ASP A 439 -17.65 -22.14 -4.22
C ASP A 439 -17.25 -21.64 -5.61
N ALA A 440 -17.51 -22.41 -6.69
CA ALA A 440 -17.28 -21.95 -8.05
C ALA A 440 -18.05 -20.66 -8.37
N MET A 441 -19.36 -20.62 -8.07
CA MET A 441 -20.18 -19.45 -8.37
C MET A 441 -19.96 -18.33 -7.36
N ASP A 442 -19.75 -18.67 -6.08
CA ASP A 442 -19.44 -17.70 -5.03
C ASP A 442 -18.10 -16.98 -5.29
N GLY A 443 -17.06 -17.73 -5.65
CA GLY A 443 -15.74 -17.23 -6.03
C GLY A 443 -15.79 -16.40 -7.31
N ALA A 444 -16.41 -16.93 -8.39
CA ALA A 444 -16.56 -16.19 -9.65
C ALA A 444 -17.29 -14.86 -9.45
N ALA A 445 -18.32 -14.83 -8.62
CA ALA A 445 -19.05 -13.62 -8.29
C ALA A 445 -18.19 -12.60 -7.52
N GLY A 446 -17.43 -13.05 -6.51
CA GLY A 446 -16.48 -12.22 -5.78
C GLY A 446 -15.37 -11.64 -6.67
N GLY A 447 -14.85 -12.43 -7.61
CA GLY A 447 -13.86 -12.00 -8.61
C GLY A 447 -14.42 -11.00 -9.63
N GLY A 448 -15.73 -11.04 -9.88
CA GLY A 448 -16.42 -10.20 -10.86
C GLY A 448 -16.55 -10.85 -12.25
N HIS A 449 -16.38 -12.17 -12.34
CA HIS A 449 -16.39 -12.95 -13.58
C HIS A 449 -17.83 -13.29 -13.99
N LEU A 450 -18.57 -12.26 -14.44
CA LEU A 450 -20.00 -12.38 -14.78
C LEU A 450 -20.29 -13.42 -15.88
N ASP A 451 -19.37 -13.59 -16.82
CA ASP A 451 -19.42 -14.62 -17.86
C ASP A 451 -19.35 -16.03 -17.28
N VAL A 452 -18.44 -16.28 -16.33
CA VAL A 452 -18.36 -17.54 -15.57
C VAL A 452 -19.61 -17.76 -14.73
N VAL A 453 -20.11 -16.74 -14.02
CA VAL A 453 -21.34 -16.84 -13.23
C VAL A 453 -22.54 -17.22 -14.11
N LYS A 454 -22.73 -16.55 -15.25
CA LYS A 454 -23.80 -16.87 -16.22
C LYS A 454 -23.67 -18.28 -16.78
N TRP A 455 -22.44 -18.68 -17.10
CA TRP A 455 -22.18 -20.01 -17.63
C TRP A 455 -22.47 -21.10 -16.60
N LEU A 456 -21.97 -20.95 -15.36
CA LEU A 456 -22.25 -21.88 -14.26
C LEU A 456 -23.76 -21.97 -14.00
N HIS A 457 -24.47 -20.84 -13.98
CA HIS A 457 -25.92 -20.82 -13.81
C HIS A 457 -26.68 -21.59 -14.90
N ALA A 458 -26.24 -21.49 -16.15
CA ALA A 458 -26.91 -22.13 -17.27
C ALA A 458 -26.61 -23.64 -17.39
N ASN A 459 -25.44 -24.09 -16.91
CA ASN A 459 -24.93 -25.43 -17.19
C ASN A 459 -24.76 -26.31 -15.95
N ARG A 460 -24.90 -25.76 -14.74
CA ARG A 460 -24.64 -26.44 -13.45
C ARG A 460 -25.81 -26.26 -12.50
N SER A 461 -25.99 -27.22 -11.58
CA SER A 461 -27.15 -27.28 -10.68
C SER A 461 -26.81 -26.99 -9.21
N GLU A 462 -25.53 -26.90 -8.89
CA GLU A 462 -24.98 -26.66 -7.55
C GLU A 462 -25.41 -25.30 -7.00
N GLY A 463 -25.53 -24.30 -7.87
CA GLY A 463 -25.96 -22.95 -7.49
C GLY A 463 -24.87 -22.14 -6.80
N CYS A 464 -25.30 -21.23 -5.92
CA CYS A 464 -24.42 -20.39 -5.11
C CYS A 464 -24.97 -20.31 -3.68
N THR A 465 -24.24 -19.66 -2.78
CA THR A 465 -24.75 -19.26 -1.47
C THR A 465 -24.99 -17.76 -1.42
N THR A 466 -25.30 -17.21 -0.24
CA THR A 466 -25.33 -15.74 -0.06
C THR A 466 -23.95 -15.10 -0.28
N TRP A 467 -22.86 -15.89 -0.18
CA TRP A 467 -21.50 -15.40 -0.40
C TRP A 467 -21.26 -14.88 -1.82
N ALA A 468 -21.94 -15.41 -2.84
CA ALA A 468 -21.84 -14.84 -4.19
C ALA A 468 -22.19 -13.35 -4.21
N MET A 469 -23.33 -12.96 -3.64
CA MET A 469 -23.75 -11.56 -3.62
C MET A 469 -22.96 -10.74 -2.60
N ASP A 470 -22.67 -11.31 -1.42
CA ASP A 470 -21.88 -10.63 -0.37
C ASP A 470 -20.46 -10.28 -0.87
N ARG A 471 -19.75 -11.25 -1.48
CA ARG A 471 -18.40 -11.05 -2.02
C ARG A 471 -18.42 -10.16 -3.27
N ALA A 472 -19.40 -10.31 -4.16
CA ALA A 472 -19.56 -9.40 -5.31
C ALA A 472 -19.76 -7.94 -4.84
N ALA A 473 -20.56 -7.73 -3.80
CA ALA A 473 -20.79 -6.41 -3.21
C ALA A 473 -19.52 -5.84 -2.56
N ALA A 474 -18.83 -6.63 -1.74
CA ALA A 474 -17.54 -6.29 -1.13
C ALA A 474 -16.49 -5.85 -2.18
N SER A 475 -16.42 -6.57 -3.30
CA SER A 475 -15.52 -6.28 -4.43
C SER A 475 -16.00 -5.15 -5.35
N GLY A 476 -17.18 -4.58 -5.12
CA GLY A 476 -17.73 -3.49 -5.92
C GLY A 476 -18.29 -3.91 -7.30
N ARG A 477 -18.57 -5.20 -7.50
CA ARG A 477 -19.00 -5.81 -8.77
C ARG A 477 -20.51 -5.63 -8.99
N LEU A 478 -20.95 -4.39 -9.17
CA LEU A 478 -22.38 -4.04 -9.24
C LEU A 478 -23.17 -4.83 -10.30
N GLU A 479 -22.57 -5.07 -11.48
CA GLU A 479 -23.26 -5.83 -12.55
C GLU A 479 -23.47 -7.30 -12.18
N VAL A 480 -22.56 -7.89 -11.40
CA VAL A 480 -22.75 -9.25 -10.84
C VAL A 480 -23.83 -9.23 -9.77
N VAL A 481 -23.83 -8.23 -8.87
CA VAL A 481 -24.84 -8.08 -7.82
C VAL A 481 -26.25 -7.96 -8.44
N LYS A 482 -26.44 -7.09 -9.43
CA LYS A 482 -27.71 -6.95 -10.17
C LYS A 482 -28.13 -8.26 -10.81
N TRP A 483 -27.19 -8.91 -11.51
CA TRP A 483 -27.50 -10.16 -12.20
C TRP A 483 -27.89 -11.27 -11.22
N LEU A 484 -27.17 -11.42 -10.10
CA LEU A 484 -27.51 -12.38 -9.06
C LEU A 484 -28.89 -12.07 -8.46
N HIS A 485 -29.21 -10.80 -8.20
CA HIS A 485 -30.51 -10.41 -7.68
C HIS A 485 -31.67 -10.76 -8.63
N GLU A 486 -31.48 -10.57 -9.93
CA GLU A 486 -32.50 -10.84 -10.95
C GLU A 486 -32.68 -12.34 -11.23
N ASN A 487 -31.62 -13.15 -11.09
CA ASN A 487 -31.58 -14.53 -11.59
C ASN A 487 -31.43 -15.61 -10.50
N ARG A 488 -31.12 -15.24 -9.26
CA ARG A 488 -30.90 -16.14 -8.12
C ARG A 488 -31.83 -15.79 -6.95
N ARG A 489 -32.10 -16.76 -6.07
CA ARG A 489 -33.05 -16.63 -4.95
C ARG A 489 -32.40 -16.62 -3.58
N GLU A 490 -31.11 -16.95 -3.52
CA GLU A 490 -30.30 -17.06 -2.31
C GLU A 490 -30.16 -15.71 -1.59
N GLY A 491 -30.09 -14.61 -2.36
CA GLY A 491 -30.00 -13.27 -1.82
C GLY A 491 -28.60 -12.92 -1.29
N CYS A 492 -28.57 -12.00 -0.33
CA CYS A 492 -27.35 -11.59 0.39
C CYS A 492 -27.61 -11.59 1.90
N THR A 493 -26.58 -11.28 2.67
CA THR A 493 -26.70 -10.94 4.09
C THR A 493 -26.45 -9.45 4.29
N ALA A 494 -26.51 -8.97 5.54
CA ALA A 494 -26.08 -7.61 5.87
C ALA A 494 -24.60 -7.37 5.50
N GLU A 495 -23.78 -8.42 5.42
CA GLU A 495 -22.36 -8.31 5.05
C GLU A 495 -22.15 -7.71 3.65
N ALA A 496 -23.08 -7.91 2.71
CA ALA A 496 -23.02 -7.26 1.40
C ALA A 496 -22.93 -5.74 1.54
N MET A 497 -23.78 -5.12 2.36
CA MET A 497 -23.77 -3.68 2.58
C MET A 497 -22.63 -3.26 3.50
N ASN A 498 -22.34 -4.05 4.55
CA ASN A 498 -21.28 -3.77 5.51
C ASN A 498 -19.93 -3.64 4.82
N VAL A 499 -19.50 -4.69 4.12
CA VAL A 499 -18.17 -4.75 3.50
C VAL A 499 -18.10 -3.85 2.27
N ALA A 500 -19.21 -3.67 1.52
CA ALA A 500 -19.26 -2.66 0.46
C ALA A 500 -19.05 -1.25 0.99
N ALA A 501 -19.60 -0.92 2.17
CA ALA A 501 -19.39 0.37 2.82
C ALA A 501 -17.95 0.55 3.30
N ILE A 502 -17.36 -0.49 3.91
CA ILE A 502 -15.96 -0.51 4.37
C ILE A 502 -14.98 -0.35 3.21
N ASN A 503 -15.26 -0.94 2.05
CA ASN A 503 -14.39 -0.90 0.86
C ASN A 503 -14.69 0.29 -0.08
N GLY A 504 -15.51 1.26 0.32
CA GLY A 504 -15.74 2.48 -0.46
C GLY A 504 -16.64 2.29 -1.68
N ARG A 505 -17.47 1.25 -1.72
CA ARG A 505 -18.32 0.88 -2.88
C ARG A 505 -19.68 1.59 -2.85
N LEU A 506 -19.67 2.93 -2.89
CA LEU A 506 -20.89 3.75 -2.73
C LEU A 506 -22.02 3.36 -3.70
N HIS A 507 -21.71 3.06 -4.96
CA HIS A 507 -22.71 2.66 -5.97
C HIS A 507 -23.39 1.33 -5.62
N VAL A 508 -22.66 0.38 -5.03
CA VAL A 508 -23.22 -0.88 -4.53
C VAL A 508 -24.06 -0.63 -3.28
N VAL A 509 -23.58 0.18 -2.33
CA VAL A 509 -24.32 0.52 -1.10
C VAL A 509 -25.67 1.15 -1.43
N LYS A 510 -25.70 2.13 -2.34
CA LYS A 510 -26.95 2.77 -2.81
C LYS A 510 -27.89 1.74 -3.44
N TRP A 511 -27.37 0.92 -4.34
CA TRP A 511 -28.17 -0.08 -5.02
C TRP A 511 -28.73 -1.13 -4.04
N LEU A 512 -27.93 -1.62 -3.09
CA LEU A 512 -28.38 -2.54 -2.05
C LEU A 512 -29.45 -1.91 -1.17
N HIS A 513 -29.30 -0.63 -0.78
CA HIS A 513 -30.32 0.08 -0.01
C HIS A 513 -31.66 0.18 -0.74
N GLU A 514 -31.64 0.42 -2.05
CA GLU A 514 -32.85 0.58 -2.87
C GLU A 514 -33.55 -0.76 -3.19
N ASN A 515 -32.80 -1.86 -3.27
CA ASN A 515 -33.30 -3.13 -3.83
C ASN A 515 -33.31 -4.31 -2.84
N ARG A 516 -32.69 -4.16 -1.66
CA ARG A 516 -32.55 -5.21 -0.63
C ARG A 516 -33.03 -4.71 0.73
N SER A 517 -33.47 -5.63 1.58
CA SER A 517 -34.08 -5.34 2.90
C SER A 517 -33.22 -5.80 4.08
N GLU A 518 -32.09 -6.45 3.82
CA GLU A 518 -31.26 -7.15 4.79
C GLU A 518 -30.65 -6.28 5.87
N GLY A 519 -30.52 -4.98 5.64
CA GLY A 519 -29.90 -4.11 6.63
C GLY A 519 -28.43 -3.81 6.36
N CYS A 520 -27.84 -3.06 7.28
CA CYS A 520 -26.41 -3.09 7.55
C CYS A 520 -26.21 -3.26 9.07
N GLY A 521 -25.02 -3.67 9.49
CA GLY A 521 -24.67 -3.74 10.91
C GLY A 521 -24.56 -2.36 11.54
N VAL A 522 -24.79 -2.27 12.86
CA VAL A 522 -24.71 -1.01 13.63
C VAL A 522 -23.36 -0.30 13.51
N ASN A 523 -22.27 -1.07 13.36
CA ASN A 523 -20.90 -0.58 13.25
C ASN A 523 -20.48 -0.21 11.81
N THR A 524 -21.35 -0.43 10.81
CA THR A 524 -21.00 -0.26 9.39
C THR A 524 -20.51 1.15 9.09
N MET A 525 -21.22 2.15 9.61
CA MET A 525 -20.86 3.55 9.42
C MET A 525 -19.55 3.91 10.12
N ALA A 526 -19.24 3.25 11.24
CA ALA A 526 -18.00 3.49 11.97
C ALA A 526 -16.77 2.95 11.22
N HIS A 527 -16.87 1.77 10.62
CA HIS A 527 -15.79 1.25 9.78
C HIS A 527 -15.66 2.01 8.45
N ALA A 528 -16.77 2.52 7.89
CA ALA A 528 -16.70 3.44 6.75
C ALA A 528 -16.04 4.77 7.13
N ALA A 529 -16.28 5.27 8.35
CA ALA A 529 -15.62 6.45 8.89
C ALA A 529 -14.11 6.22 9.05
N GLU A 530 -13.69 5.11 9.67
CA GLU A 530 -12.29 4.69 9.81
C GLU A 530 -11.52 4.68 8.46
N ASN A 531 -12.17 4.24 7.39
CA ASN A 531 -11.60 4.17 6.03
C ASN A 531 -11.77 5.46 5.20
N ASP A 532 -12.18 6.57 5.82
CA ASP A 532 -12.37 7.89 5.18
C ASP A 532 -13.39 7.91 4.03
N HIS A 533 -14.44 7.08 4.13
CA HIS A 533 -15.50 7.03 3.13
C HIS A 533 -16.63 8.02 3.43
N LEU A 534 -16.30 9.32 3.43
CA LEU A 534 -17.22 10.41 3.82
C LEU A 534 -18.58 10.35 3.11
N GLU A 535 -18.61 10.11 1.80
CA GLU A 535 -19.88 10.05 1.05
C GLU A 535 -20.73 8.83 1.42
N ILE A 536 -20.11 7.73 1.86
CA ILE A 536 -20.83 6.57 2.39
C ILE A 536 -21.33 6.89 3.81
N VAL A 537 -20.54 7.55 4.64
CA VAL A 537 -20.99 7.98 5.99
C VAL A 537 -22.20 8.92 5.88
N LYS A 538 -22.13 9.94 5.01
CA LYS A 538 -23.26 10.83 4.71
C LYS A 538 -24.50 10.06 4.27
N PHE A 539 -24.32 9.09 3.37
CA PHE A 539 -25.42 8.28 2.86
C PHE A 539 -26.04 7.40 3.96
N LEU A 540 -25.22 6.67 4.71
CA LEU A 540 -25.67 5.78 5.78
C LEU A 540 -26.36 6.58 6.88
N HIS A 541 -25.78 7.70 7.33
CA HIS A 541 -26.34 8.55 8.37
C HIS A 541 -27.75 9.06 8.01
N LYS A 542 -27.97 9.45 6.74
CA LYS A 542 -29.25 10.00 6.28
C LYS A 542 -30.31 8.96 5.97
N ASN A 543 -29.92 7.74 5.61
CA ASN A 543 -30.84 6.75 5.04
C ASN A 543 -31.01 5.48 5.90
N ARG A 544 -30.19 5.30 6.95
CA ARG A 544 -30.17 4.08 7.77
C ARG A 544 -30.30 4.47 9.23
N SER A 545 -31.36 4.01 9.88
CA SER A 545 -31.60 4.29 11.30
C SER A 545 -30.83 3.35 12.23
N GLU A 546 -30.38 2.20 11.71
CA GLU A 546 -29.67 1.18 12.49
C GLU A 546 -28.20 1.51 12.78
N VAL A 547 -27.60 2.52 12.12
CA VAL A 547 -26.17 2.82 12.28
C VAL A 547 -25.90 3.70 13.50
N ASP A 548 -24.76 3.47 14.16
CA ASP A 548 -24.33 4.27 15.31
C ASP A 548 -23.45 5.47 14.88
N ALA A 549 -24.04 6.66 14.87
CA ALA A 549 -23.35 7.91 14.55
C ALA A 549 -22.29 8.32 15.58
N ARG A 550 -22.51 7.99 16.86
CA ARG A 550 -21.57 8.29 17.93
C ARG A 550 -20.33 7.42 17.81
N LEU A 551 -20.48 6.14 17.51
CA LEU A 551 -19.35 5.25 17.26
C LEU A 551 -18.58 5.67 16.00
N ALA A 552 -19.28 6.10 14.95
CA ALA A 552 -18.63 6.64 13.76
C ALA A 552 -17.82 7.91 14.05
N MET A 553 -18.31 8.78 14.93
CA MET A 553 -17.56 9.94 15.43
C MET A 553 -16.30 9.52 16.19
N THR A 554 -16.41 8.56 17.11
CA THR A 554 -15.25 8.00 17.84
C THR A 554 -14.19 7.47 16.89
N GLN A 555 -14.57 6.65 15.89
CA GLN A 555 -13.62 6.07 14.94
C GLN A 555 -13.03 7.12 13.99
N ALA A 556 -13.84 8.07 13.51
CA ALA A 556 -13.35 9.18 12.70
C ALA A 556 -12.26 9.97 13.44
N ILE A 557 -12.45 10.22 14.74
CA ILE A 557 -11.45 10.90 15.55
C ILE A 557 -10.21 10.03 15.74
N HIS A 558 -10.38 8.77 16.18
CA HIS A 558 -9.26 7.87 16.44
C HIS A 558 -8.33 7.70 15.23
N TRP A 559 -8.85 7.77 14.01
CA TRP A 559 -8.12 7.60 12.76
C TRP A 559 -7.84 8.90 11.98
N ASP A 560 -7.97 10.06 12.63
CA ASP A 560 -7.67 11.38 12.04
C ASP A 560 -8.50 11.71 10.76
N ARG A 561 -9.76 11.29 10.73
CA ARG A 561 -10.70 11.51 9.61
C ARG A 561 -11.49 12.79 9.83
N PHE A 562 -10.78 13.93 9.81
CA PHE A 562 -11.34 15.24 10.18
C PHE A 562 -12.63 15.56 9.42
N GLY A 563 -12.65 15.36 8.09
CA GLY A 563 -13.83 15.64 7.27
C GLY A 563 -15.08 14.86 7.69
N VAL A 564 -14.92 13.61 8.16
CA VAL A 564 -16.02 12.80 8.69
C VAL A 564 -16.46 13.30 10.07
N ALA A 565 -15.51 13.59 10.96
CA ALA A 565 -15.82 14.08 12.30
C ALA A 565 -16.53 15.45 12.26
N LEU A 566 -16.10 16.35 11.37
CA LEU A 566 -16.73 17.65 11.19
C LEU A 566 -18.16 17.51 10.65
N TYR A 567 -18.36 16.67 9.63
CA TYR A 567 -19.70 16.39 9.10
C TYR A 567 -20.66 15.87 10.18
N LEU A 568 -20.22 14.90 10.99
CA LEU A 568 -21.06 14.35 12.06
C LEU A 568 -21.40 15.41 13.12
N ARG A 569 -20.45 16.29 13.47
CA ARG A 569 -20.71 17.44 14.35
C ARG A 569 -21.74 18.39 13.76
N GLU A 570 -21.61 18.75 12.48
CA GLU A 570 -22.53 19.68 11.80
C GLU A 570 -23.96 19.15 11.74
N GLU A 571 -24.13 17.83 11.62
CA GLU A 571 -25.45 17.18 11.64
C GLU A 571 -25.96 16.93 13.07
N GLY A 572 -25.29 17.46 14.10
CA GLY A 572 -25.77 17.45 15.49
C GLY A 572 -25.47 16.15 16.25
N VAL A 573 -24.51 15.35 15.82
CA VAL A 573 -24.05 14.18 16.58
C VAL A 573 -23.29 14.65 17.82
N GLU A 574 -24.02 14.79 18.92
CA GLU A 574 -23.46 15.20 20.21
C GLU A 574 -22.83 14.01 20.94
N GLY A 575 -21.50 13.94 20.85
CA GLY A 575 -20.68 13.09 21.70
C GLY A 575 -20.00 11.93 20.98
N PHE A 576 -18.88 11.54 21.58
CA PHE A 576 -18.09 10.36 21.32
C PHE A 576 -17.67 9.82 22.69
N ALA A 577 -17.24 8.57 22.75
CA ALA A 577 -16.63 8.02 23.96
C ALA A 577 -15.34 7.30 23.57
N PHE A 578 -14.33 7.52 24.39
CA PHE A 578 -13.15 6.69 24.45
C PHE A 578 -13.18 5.93 25.76
N ASP A 579 -12.57 4.74 25.80
CA ASP A 579 -12.36 4.02 27.04
C ASP A 579 -11.46 4.86 27.98
N ASP A 580 -11.61 4.65 29.30
CA ASP A 580 -10.71 5.26 30.28
C ASP A 580 -9.25 4.89 29.93
N ASP A 581 -8.38 5.90 29.87
CA ASP A 581 -6.97 5.79 29.43
C ASP A 581 -6.74 5.43 27.94
N ALA A 582 -7.69 5.73 27.06
CA ALA A 582 -7.48 5.60 25.62
C ALA A 582 -6.27 6.40 25.13
N VAL A 583 -5.47 5.76 24.26
CA VAL A 583 -4.30 6.35 23.62
C VAL A 583 -4.64 6.71 22.18
N LEU A 584 -4.78 8.01 21.89
CA LEU A 584 -5.02 8.54 20.55
C LEU A 584 -3.68 8.65 19.82
N ARG A 585 -3.53 7.88 18.75
CA ARG A 585 -2.28 7.76 18.00
C ARG A 585 -2.39 8.49 16.67
N ARG A 586 -1.29 9.14 16.26
CA ARG A 586 -1.14 9.73 14.91
C ARG A 586 -2.23 10.73 14.52
N LEU A 587 -2.81 11.43 15.48
CA LEU A 587 -3.69 12.57 15.17
C LEU A 587 -2.88 13.66 14.45
N SER A 588 -3.53 14.41 13.58
CA SER A 588 -3.00 15.70 13.14
C SER A 588 -3.00 16.68 14.32
N TRP A 589 -2.09 17.64 14.26
CA TRP A 589 -2.06 18.73 15.25
C TRP A 589 -3.38 19.51 15.25
N GLU A 590 -3.92 19.83 14.07
CA GLU A 590 -5.19 20.54 13.91
C GLU A 590 -6.36 19.76 14.53
N MET A 591 -6.38 18.43 14.38
CA MET A 591 -7.40 17.57 14.98
C MET A 591 -7.28 17.56 16.52
N ALA A 592 -6.06 17.47 17.05
CA ALA A 592 -5.83 17.54 18.49
C ALA A 592 -6.19 18.90 19.09
N GLU A 593 -5.84 20.01 18.43
CA GLU A 593 -6.30 21.35 18.82
C GLU A 593 -7.83 21.46 18.77
N TRP A 594 -8.46 20.95 17.70
CA TRP A 594 -9.92 20.99 17.56
C TRP A 594 -10.62 20.21 18.66
N LEU A 595 -10.13 19.01 19.02
CA LEU A 595 -10.66 18.21 20.12
C LEU A 595 -10.50 18.91 21.47
N THR A 596 -9.33 19.47 21.74
CA THR A 596 -9.05 20.13 23.02
C THR A 596 -9.82 21.45 23.16
N ALA A 597 -10.05 22.18 22.07
CA ALA A 597 -10.83 23.41 22.06
C ALA A 597 -12.35 23.17 22.18
N ASN A 598 -12.89 22.14 21.53
CA ASN A 598 -14.34 21.93 21.44
C ASN A 598 -14.88 20.85 22.41
N TYR A 599 -14.03 19.93 22.87
CA TYR A 599 -14.44 18.72 23.59
C TYR A 599 -13.54 18.38 24.79
N ALA A 600 -12.98 19.40 25.46
CA ALA A 600 -12.03 19.26 26.57
C ALA A 600 -12.50 18.29 27.68
N GLU A 601 -13.81 18.24 27.98
CA GLU A 601 -14.37 17.32 28.98
C GLU A 601 -14.46 15.89 28.47
N GLN A 602 -14.83 15.68 27.21
CA GLN A 602 -14.96 14.34 26.61
C GLN A 602 -13.60 13.68 26.35
N VAL A 603 -12.54 14.47 26.10
CA VAL A 603 -11.17 13.93 25.98
C VAL A 603 -10.44 13.89 27.32
N ASN A 604 -11.08 14.28 28.43
CA ASN A 604 -10.44 14.25 29.74
C ASN A 604 -10.01 12.81 30.10
N GLY A 605 -8.75 12.63 30.49
CA GLY A 605 -8.17 11.33 30.78
C GLY A 605 -7.54 10.62 29.58
N CYS A 606 -7.86 11.03 28.34
CA CYS A 606 -7.21 10.48 27.13
C CYS A 606 -5.74 10.88 27.07
N THR A 607 -4.93 10.06 26.42
CA THR A 607 -3.50 10.31 26.20
C THR A 607 -3.22 10.43 24.71
N LEU A 608 -2.56 11.51 24.29
CA LEU A 608 -2.03 11.66 22.94
C LEU A 608 -0.65 11.00 22.86
N GLU A 609 -0.48 10.07 21.92
CA GLU A 609 0.81 9.49 21.56
C GLU A 609 1.37 10.24 20.36
N VAL A 610 2.47 10.96 20.60
CA VAL A 610 3.10 11.86 19.64
C VAL A 610 4.53 11.37 19.44
N PRO A 611 5.02 11.22 18.19
CA PRO A 611 6.43 10.87 17.99
C PRO A 611 7.37 11.84 18.73
N SER A 612 8.36 11.33 19.45
CA SER A 612 9.30 12.12 20.27
C SER A 612 10.12 13.11 19.44
N TRP A 613 10.31 12.80 18.15
CA TRP A 613 10.98 13.63 17.16
C TRP A 613 10.05 14.69 16.55
N ASP A 614 8.73 14.53 16.65
CA ASP A 614 7.76 15.55 16.25
C ASP A 614 7.69 16.64 17.32
N TRP A 615 8.81 17.35 17.46
CA TRP A 615 8.96 18.44 18.42
C TRP A 615 7.88 19.52 18.23
N ARG A 616 7.33 19.64 17.01
CA ARG A 616 6.31 20.62 16.62
C ARG A 616 5.02 20.35 17.39
N PHE A 617 4.53 19.11 17.28
CA PHE A 617 3.36 18.66 18.01
C PHE A 617 3.63 18.67 19.52
N ASN A 618 4.80 18.21 19.96
CA ASN A 618 5.17 18.19 21.38
C ASN A 618 5.24 19.59 22.03
N GLU A 619 5.80 20.59 21.35
CA GLU A 619 5.81 21.98 21.84
C GLU A 619 4.38 22.54 21.89
N GLY A 620 3.58 22.27 20.86
CA GLY A 620 2.15 22.61 20.83
C GLY A 620 1.39 22.04 22.02
N CYS A 621 1.55 20.74 22.32
CA CYS A 621 0.97 20.10 23.50
C CYS A 621 1.32 20.83 24.81
N GLY A 622 2.57 21.29 24.94
CA GLY A 622 3.01 22.08 26.08
C GLY A 622 2.34 23.45 26.17
N GLN A 623 2.11 24.12 25.04
CA GLN A 623 1.46 25.43 24.98
C GLN A 623 -0.03 25.37 25.36
N ILE A 624 -0.72 24.28 25.00
CA ILE A 624 -2.12 24.04 25.40
C ILE A 624 -2.24 23.35 26.77
N ASN A 625 -1.18 23.36 27.58
CA ASN A 625 -1.13 22.84 28.96
C ASN A 625 -1.53 21.36 29.11
N LEU A 626 -1.25 20.51 28.11
CA LEU A 626 -1.36 19.06 28.28
C LEU A 626 -0.29 18.56 29.24
N GLN A 627 -0.61 17.55 30.06
CA GLN A 627 0.31 17.04 31.06
C GLN A 627 1.23 15.96 30.46
N PRO A 628 2.57 16.11 30.51
CA PRO A 628 3.47 15.06 30.06
C PRO A 628 3.37 13.85 31.02
N VAL A 629 3.15 12.65 30.46
CA VAL A 629 3.00 11.41 31.25
C VAL A 629 4.29 10.61 31.27
N ARG A 630 4.78 10.26 30.08
CA ARG A 630 5.99 9.46 29.89
C ARG A 630 6.61 9.80 28.54
N ARG A 631 7.92 9.59 28.41
CA ARG A 631 8.65 9.73 27.16
C ARG A 631 9.51 8.50 26.94
N THR A 632 9.38 7.92 25.76
CA THR A 632 10.20 6.84 25.20
C THR A 632 11.12 7.43 24.12
N GLU A 633 12.06 6.64 23.62
CA GLU A 633 12.95 7.06 22.53
C GLU A 633 12.14 7.54 21.30
N ASP A 634 11.14 6.77 20.89
CA ASP A 634 10.36 7.06 19.69
C ASP A 634 9.10 7.91 19.93
N TYR A 635 8.52 7.91 21.14
CA TYR A 635 7.23 8.57 21.42
C TYR A 635 7.17 9.30 22.77
N ALA A 636 6.47 10.43 22.78
CA ALA A 636 6.06 11.20 23.94
C ALA A 636 4.54 11.09 24.14
N TYR A 637 4.12 10.99 25.41
CA TYR A 637 2.73 10.76 25.77
C TYR A 637 2.20 11.94 26.60
N TRP A 638 1.11 12.54 26.14
CA TRP A 638 0.51 13.75 26.72
C TRP A 638 -0.93 13.49 27.18
N LYS A 639 -1.22 13.67 28.46
CA LYS A 639 -2.57 13.47 29.02
C LYS A 639 -3.40 14.74 28.91
N CYS A 640 -4.61 14.58 28.40
CA CYS A 640 -5.65 15.59 28.41
C CYS A 640 -6.25 15.69 29.82
N ALA A 641 -6.07 16.83 30.48
CA ALA A 641 -6.64 17.12 31.80
C ALA A 641 -7.52 18.36 31.70
N SER A 642 -8.84 18.20 31.86
CA SER A 642 -9.81 19.29 31.63
C SER A 642 -9.58 20.52 32.53
N ALA A 643 -9.08 20.31 33.75
CA ALA A 643 -8.69 21.41 34.65
C ALA A 643 -7.49 22.24 34.15
N ALA A 644 -6.56 21.64 33.39
CA ALA A 644 -5.40 22.32 32.82
C ALA A 644 -5.74 23.00 31.48
N LEU A 645 -6.64 22.40 30.70
CA LEU A 645 -7.10 22.93 29.40
C LEU A 645 -7.89 24.25 29.55
N ARG A 646 -8.63 24.43 30.65
CA ARG A 646 -9.38 25.68 30.93
C ARG A 646 -8.50 26.88 31.32
N LEU A 647 -7.24 26.66 31.70
CA LEU A 647 -6.31 27.73 32.10
C LEU A 647 -5.48 28.27 30.92
N GLY A 648 -5.60 27.68 29.73
CA GLY A 648 -4.82 28.01 28.54
C GLY A 648 -5.56 28.82 27.46
N THR A 649 -6.82 29.20 27.66
CA THR A 649 -7.49 30.16 26.77
C THR A 649 -7.10 31.58 27.17
N PRO A 650 -6.69 32.46 26.23
CA PRO A 650 -6.40 33.85 26.52
C PRO A 650 -7.59 34.60 27.14
#